data_AF-A0A3N5VSK3-F1
#
_entry.id   AF-A0A3N5VSK3-F1
#
_cell.length_a   1.000
_cell.length_b   1.000
_cell.length_c   1.000
_cell.angle_alpha   90.00
_cell.angle_beta   90.00
_cell.angle_gamma   90.00
#
_symmetry.space_group_name_H-M   'P 1'
#
loop_
_entity.id
_entity.type
_entity.pdbx_description
1 polymer ?
#
loop_
_entity_poly.entity_id
_entity_poly.type
_entity_poly.pdbx_seq_one_letter_code
_entity_poly.pdbx_strand_id
1 'polypeptide(L)'
;KEDGWIVESPGGPTSFFDRRGKELSRRDANGNAITFSYDNRGFLSAAKAVDGQSLQFTYNAKGLLMSIQGPSGRQCGYHYDPRGRLTEVMDADGWTTRFTYSEGGRLSAIDYASGESVRFKYDGSGRVAERASSTGFTYTYSYASATRVSRQDGFWSEISYDKRGFAEKYRESTGREQSWGWNEKGQLEKSAFLDGSSVSYRYDSQGRLLRQETNRGGVFRITYDGNRSLPVQMDFDGAVTHFAYDRNGNLLSITTPANRKTTYTYDAHGRRQSVTDGEGRTTRFTYDSHGNLLRQINPDGGAISFEYDSDGRIVRERDPVGRITSYSYQANGLLQSVTDPLGDSLLYKYDAYGRITQEVRGKDPVQYHYDERGFLARIDFPDQTQIRLSYDALGNPTQVVDRLGRITKKEYDPLGRLVKTILPTGVPIGMSYDSSGRLQSAGLEKNTYRLALDPGARESRLTDPAGGVTRLRHNQMEQVVQRILPGGGREQRKYDPDGLLESVTLPMGDTWKFSYDRAGQLLEILFPAGEKQQLSYDKAGRLAGIRYPAGGNVNYGYDPAGLLIEIKNARGQKIQFGYDEGGRVVSKKTAEDNWSYRYDSGGNLVQATNGKFTLRYTYDALGQRVQTEYVEWGKTIQYRRDKFGRIESRIDPDGNKTSYTYDRFGQISRIEHTGGMVFDFEYTREGRLTKRKNPNGTVMDHLYDPAGRIDSVQHRNASGKIISSRTYKYDLDGNRVEIIDEQGRGDTFQYDQEQKIIGEKGFWGWRNYVYGHGGQRISVSGPFLKCSLCL
;
A
#
# COMPACT_ATOMS: atom_id res chain seq x y z
N LYS A 1 5.48 -31.56 54.45
CA LYS A 1 6.06 -30.48 53.64
C LYS A 1 7.02 -31.17 52.69
N GLU A 2 6.56 -31.50 51.49
CA GLU A 2 7.23 -32.45 50.60
C GLU A 2 7.80 -31.72 49.38
N ASP A 3 9.12 -31.72 49.28
CA ASP A 3 9.89 -30.98 48.27
C ASP A 3 9.74 -31.60 46.87
N GLY A 4 9.28 -30.79 45.90
CA GLY A 4 9.31 -31.05 44.45
C GLY A 4 10.49 -30.35 43.77
N TRP A 5 10.56 -30.37 42.44
CA TRP A 5 11.64 -29.71 41.69
C TRP A 5 11.22 -28.33 41.20
N ILE A 6 12.12 -27.35 41.23
CA ILE A 6 11.91 -26.02 40.67
C ILE A 6 12.95 -25.83 39.57
N VAL A 7 12.50 -25.59 38.34
CA VAL A 7 13.36 -25.26 37.20
C VAL A 7 13.16 -23.80 36.87
N GLU A 8 14.17 -23.01 37.19
CA GLU A 8 14.24 -21.60 36.83
C GLU A 8 15.02 -21.48 35.53
N SER A 9 14.33 -21.11 34.45
CA SER A 9 15.03 -20.67 33.24
C SER A 9 15.52 -19.25 33.49
N PRO A 10 16.83 -18.94 33.35
CA PRO A 10 17.32 -17.58 33.50
C PRO A 10 16.59 -16.65 32.52
N GLY A 11 15.69 -15.80 33.03
CA GLY A 11 14.86 -14.92 32.21
C GLY A 11 13.61 -15.50 31.57
N GLY A 12 13.41 -16.79 31.76
CA GLY A 12 12.28 -17.53 31.25
C GLY A 12 11.28 -17.84 32.35
N PRO A 13 10.32 -18.72 32.04
CA PRO A 13 9.34 -19.16 33.01
C PRO A 13 9.99 -19.97 34.14
N THR A 14 9.48 -19.78 35.36
CA THR A 14 9.74 -20.68 36.49
C THR A 14 8.73 -21.82 36.44
N SER A 15 9.24 -23.04 36.33
CA SER A 15 8.42 -24.25 36.23
C SER A 15 8.55 -25.05 37.51
N PHE A 16 7.43 -25.35 38.17
CA PHE A 16 7.35 -26.11 39.40
C PHE A 16 6.91 -27.53 39.07
N PHE A 17 7.62 -28.53 39.55
CA PHE A 17 7.36 -29.94 39.27
C PHE A 17 7.13 -30.72 40.57
N ASP A 18 6.34 -31.79 40.48
CA ASP A 18 6.29 -32.79 41.53
C ASP A 18 7.57 -33.65 41.55
N ARG A 19 7.71 -34.53 42.56
CA ARG A 19 8.86 -35.45 42.68
C ARG A 19 9.01 -36.42 41.50
N ARG A 20 7.95 -36.64 40.71
CA ARG A 20 7.92 -37.53 39.55
C ARG A 20 8.24 -36.79 38.24
N GLY A 21 8.56 -35.49 38.32
CA GLY A 21 8.93 -34.67 37.17
C GLY A 21 7.74 -34.18 36.34
N LYS A 22 6.52 -34.19 36.89
CA LYS A 22 5.35 -33.57 36.25
C LYS A 22 5.27 -32.11 36.63
N GLU A 23 5.13 -31.24 35.64
CA GLU A 23 5.05 -29.79 35.85
C GLU A 23 3.69 -29.42 36.44
N LEU A 24 3.64 -29.00 37.70
CA LEU A 24 2.42 -28.59 38.39
C LEU A 24 1.98 -27.16 38.03
N SER A 25 2.95 -26.28 37.78
CA SER A 25 2.66 -24.93 37.30
C SER A 25 3.84 -24.31 36.59
N ARG A 26 3.54 -23.45 35.63
CA ARG A 26 4.50 -22.58 34.97
C ARG A 26 4.14 -21.14 35.25
N ARG A 27 5.08 -20.40 35.82
CA ARG A 27 4.95 -18.98 36.04
C ARG A 27 5.81 -18.26 35.04
N ASP A 28 5.22 -17.40 34.22
CA ASP A 28 6.00 -16.52 33.36
C ASP A 28 6.77 -15.48 34.20
N ALA A 29 7.63 -14.72 33.55
CA ALA A 29 8.41 -13.70 34.21
C ALA A 29 7.56 -12.51 34.75
N ASN A 30 6.26 -12.47 34.38
CA ASN A 30 5.24 -11.53 34.87
C ASN A 30 4.48 -12.01 36.10
N GLY A 31 4.71 -13.23 36.56
CA GLY A 31 3.96 -13.81 37.66
C GLY A 31 2.62 -14.42 37.23
N ASN A 32 2.28 -14.38 35.93
CA ASN A 32 1.12 -15.10 35.40
C ASN A 32 1.41 -16.59 35.49
N ALA A 33 0.56 -17.31 36.20
CA ALA A 33 0.71 -18.74 36.39
C ALA A 33 -0.29 -19.52 35.52
N ILE A 34 0.22 -20.50 34.80
CA ILE A 34 -0.57 -21.61 34.27
C ILE A 34 -0.39 -22.77 35.25
N THR A 35 -1.50 -23.33 35.71
CA THR A 35 -1.50 -24.54 36.54
C THR A 35 -1.87 -25.74 35.69
N PHE A 36 -1.23 -26.86 35.96
CA PHE A 36 -1.41 -28.10 35.20
C PHE A 36 -1.95 -29.18 36.12
N SER A 37 -2.98 -29.88 35.64
CA SER A 37 -3.55 -31.05 36.30
C SER A 37 -3.27 -32.28 35.46
N TYR A 38 -3.19 -33.45 36.09
CA TYR A 38 -2.88 -34.71 35.41
C TYR A 38 -3.92 -35.77 35.75
N ASP A 39 -4.21 -36.65 34.80
CA ASP A 39 -5.06 -37.82 35.02
C ASP A 39 -4.34 -38.90 35.86
N ASN A 40 -5.06 -39.96 36.21
CA ASN A 40 -4.54 -41.09 36.98
C ASN A 40 -3.44 -41.89 36.25
N ARG A 41 -3.35 -41.79 34.92
CA ARG A 41 -2.27 -42.36 34.09
C ARG A 41 -1.06 -41.44 34.02
N GLY A 42 -1.23 -40.18 34.42
CA GLY A 42 -0.21 -39.16 34.48
C GLY A 42 -0.06 -38.32 33.22
N PHE A 43 -1.04 -38.34 32.32
CA PHE A 43 -1.12 -37.40 31.21
C PHE A 43 -1.73 -36.08 31.65
N LEU A 44 -1.32 -34.97 31.02
CA LEU A 44 -1.85 -33.64 31.32
C LEU A 44 -3.37 -33.64 31.07
N SER A 45 -4.23 -33.41 32.05
CA SER A 45 -5.68 -33.40 31.86
C SER A 45 -6.24 -31.99 31.70
N ALA A 46 -5.59 -30.99 32.31
CA ALA A 46 -6.02 -29.60 32.21
C ALA A 46 -4.83 -28.64 32.31
N ALA A 47 -4.89 -27.53 31.58
CA ALA A 47 -4.03 -26.36 31.75
C ALA A 47 -4.92 -25.15 32.03
N LYS A 48 -4.80 -24.57 33.22
CA LYS A 48 -5.64 -23.47 33.69
C LYS A 48 -4.83 -22.20 33.83
N ALA A 49 -5.24 -21.17 33.10
CA ALA A 49 -4.65 -19.84 33.14
C ALA A 49 -5.06 -19.07 34.41
N VAL A 50 -4.37 -17.96 34.66
CA VAL A 50 -4.55 -17.11 35.85
C VAL A 50 -5.94 -16.47 35.93
N ASP A 51 -6.59 -16.24 34.78
CA ASP A 51 -7.95 -15.69 34.67
C ASP A 51 -9.04 -16.75 34.86
N GLY A 52 -8.66 -18.00 35.14
CA GLY A 52 -9.57 -19.12 35.39
C GLY A 52 -9.98 -19.89 34.14
N GLN A 53 -9.64 -19.41 32.93
CA GLN A 53 -9.86 -20.17 31.70
C GLN A 53 -9.02 -21.44 31.69
N SER A 54 -9.57 -22.53 31.16
CA SER A 54 -8.87 -23.80 31.10
C SER A 54 -8.97 -24.46 29.74
N LEU A 55 -7.86 -25.04 29.30
CA LEU A 55 -7.86 -26.06 28.27
C LEU A 55 -7.98 -27.44 28.92
N GLN A 56 -8.86 -28.29 28.40
CA GLN A 56 -8.99 -29.69 28.79
C GLN A 56 -8.37 -30.58 27.73
N PHE A 57 -7.62 -31.60 28.16
CA PHE A 57 -6.86 -32.47 27.28
C PHE A 57 -7.29 -33.93 27.48
N THR A 58 -7.48 -34.65 26.39
CA THR A 58 -7.79 -36.09 26.43
C THR A 58 -6.76 -36.89 25.65
N TYR A 59 -6.53 -38.13 26.04
CA TYR A 59 -5.51 -39.01 25.44
C TYR A 59 -6.04 -40.41 25.25
N ASN A 60 -5.64 -41.06 24.15
CA ASN A 60 -5.97 -42.46 23.90
C ASN A 60 -5.19 -43.41 24.84
N ALA A 61 -5.42 -44.72 24.70
CA ALA A 61 -4.76 -45.75 25.51
C ALA A 61 -3.22 -45.79 25.34
N LYS A 62 -2.69 -45.31 24.22
CA LYS A 62 -1.24 -45.23 23.93
C LYS A 62 -0.60 -43.92 24.41
N GLY A 63 -1.36 -43.02 25.03
CA GLY A 63 -0.86 -41.73 25.50
C GLY A 63 -0.71 -40.67 24.41
N LEU A 64 -1.37 -40.84 23.26
CA LEU A 64 -1.41 -39.83 22.20
C LEU A 64 -2.62 -38.91 22.42
N LEU A 65 -2.41 -37.61 22.27
CA LEU A 65 -3.40 -36.54 22.50
C LEU A 65 -4.59 -36.71 21.54
N MET A 66 -5.83 -36.83 22.02
CA MET A 66 -7.03 -36.97 21.19
C MET A 66 -7.81 -35.68 21.01
N SER A 67 -7.90 -34.85 22.04
CA SER A 67 -8.58 -33.55 21.94
C SER A 67 -8.01 -32.50 22.86
N ILE A 68 -8.16 -31.25 22.45
CA ILE A 68 -7.99 -30.06 23.29
C ILE A 68 -9.30 -29.29 23.24
N GLN A 69 -9.97 -29.12 24.38
CA GLN A 69 -11.21 -28.36 24.49
C GLN A 69 -10.97 -27.05 25.22
N GLY A 70 -11.43 -25.94 24.63
CA GLY A 70 -11.37 -24.61 25.22
C GLY A 70 -12.55 -24.31 26.17
N PRO A 71 -12.49 -23.17 26.89
CA PRO A 71 -13.53 -22.78 27.85
C PRO A 71 -14.92 -22.58 27.24
N SER A 72 -14.99 -22.27 25.94
CA SER A 72 -16.25 -22.11 25.19
C SER A 72 -16.90 -23.44 24.79
N GLY A 73 -16.26 -24.57 25.11
CA GLY A 73 -16.70 -25.90 24.68
C GLY A 73 -16.25 -26.31 23.28
N ARG A 74 -15.73 -25.37 22.48
CA ARG A 74 -15.09 -25.66 21.17
C ARG A 74 -13.84 -26.53 21.38
N GLN A 75 -13.60 -27.48 20.47
CA GLN A 75 -12.53 -28.46 20.63
C GLN A 75 -11.79 -28.76 19.33
N CYS A 76 -10.48 -28.95 19.43
CA CYS A 76 -9.67 -29.55 18.36
C CYS A 76 -9.58 -31.07 18.59
N GLY A 77 -9.56 -31.84 17.51
CA GLY A 77 -9.41 -33.30 17.52
C GLY A 77 -8.14 -33.77 16.82
N TYR A 78 -7.58 -34.89 17.27
CA TYR A 78 -6.35 -35.48 16.73
C TYR A 78 -6.51 -37.00 16.63
N HIS A 79 -6.25 -37.54 15.44
CA HIS A 79 -6.30 -38.99 15.20
C HIS A 79 -4.99 -39.52 14.68
N TYR A 80 -4.71 -40.78 15.01
CA TYR A 80 -3.45 -41.45 14.68
C TYR A 80 -3.69 -42.83 14.11
N ASP A 81 -2.76 -43.29 13.29
CA ASP A 81 -2.72 -44.68 12.85
C ASP A 81 -2.23 -45.65 13.97
N PRO A 82 -2.28 -46.98 13.76
CA PRO A 82 -1.80 -47.95 14.74
C PRO A 82 -0.30 -47.81 15.10
N ARG A 83 0.51 -47.16 14.27
CA ARG A 83 1.94 -46.87 14.51
C ARG A 83 2.15 -45.55 15.28
N GLY A 84 1.08 -44.80 15.58
CA GLY A 84 1.12 -43.55 16.32
C GLY A 84 1.43 -42.32 15.48
N ARG A 85 1.32 -42.40 14.15
CA ARG A 85 1.51 -41.25 13.24
C ARG A 85 0.20 -40.47 13.13
N LEU A 86 0.26 -39.15 13.19
CA LEU A 86 -0.90 -38.26 13.12
C LEU A 86 -1.54 -38.32 11.73
N THR A 87 -2.77 -38.84 11.63
CA THR A 87 -3.49 -38.99 10.35
C THR A 87 -4.53 -37.91 10.12
N GLU A 88 -4.96 -37.24 11.18
CA GLU A 88 -6.03 -36.24 11.09
C GLU A 88 -5.89 -35.21 12.21
N VAL A 89 -6.10 -33.94 11.86
CA VAL A 89 -6.32 -32.84 12.80
C VAL A 89 -7.63 -32.17 12.43
N MET A 90 -8.53 -32.09 13.39
CA MET A 90 -9.76 -31.32 13.30
C MET A 90 -9.59 -30.04 14.12
N ASP A 91 -9.85 -28.89 13.54
CA ASP A 91 -9.85 -27.63 14.28
C ASP A 91 -11.14 -27.42 15.08
N ALA A 92 -11.20 -26.30 15.79
CA ALA A 92 -12.31 -25.92 16.65
C ALA A 92 -13.63 -25.61 15.91
N ASP A 93 -13.60 -25.53 14.58
CA ASP A 93 -14.73 -25.30 13.68
C ASP A 93 -15.16 -26.58 12.94
N GLY A 94 -14.54 -27.73 13.28
CA GLY A 94 -14.82 -29.03 12.68
C GLY A 94 -14.09 -29.26 11.35
N TRP A 95 -13.22 -28.35 10.93
CA TRP A 95 -12.47 -28.51 9.69
C TRP A 95 -11.31 -29.45 9.87
N THR A 96 -11.19 -30.37 8.91
CA THR A 96 -10.30 -31.51 9.04
C THR A 96 -9.16 -31.45 8.03
N THR A 97 -7.93 -31.48 8.52
CA THR A 97 -6.72 -31.71 7.71
C THR A 97 -6.25 -33.15 7.89
N ARG A 98 -6.06 -33.88 6.80
CA ARG A 98 -5.64 -35.29 6.81
C ARG A 98 -4.20 -35.43 6.34
N PHE A 99 -3.49 -36.40 6.90
CA PHE A 99 -2.10 -36.70 6.60
C PHE A 99 -1.98 -38.16 6.18
N THR A 100 -1.40 -38.38 5.00
CA THR A 100 -1.14 -39.74 4.49
C THR A 100 0.35 -40.00 4.48
N TYR A 101 0.74 -41.23 4.80
CA TYR A 101 2.13 -41.64 4.83
C TYR A 101 2.37 -42.83 3.90
N SER A 102 3.56 -42.88 3.30
CA SER A 102 4.04 -44.03 2.55
C SER A 102 4.27 -45.24 3.46
N GLU A 103 4.43 -46.42 2.83
CA GLU A 103 4.75 -47.68 3.52
C GLU A 103 6.01 -47.56 4.40
N GLY A 104 7.01 -46.84 3.90
CA GLY A 104 8.27 -46.53 4.58
C GLY A 104 8.21 -45.43 5.65
N GLY A 105 7.02 -44.93 6.01
CA GLY A 105 6.87 -44.02 7.15
C GLY A 105 6.80 -42.53 6.82
N ARG A 106 7.08 -42.11 5.58
CA ARG A 106 7.24 -40.68 5.21
C ARG A 106 5.91 -40.06 4.82
N LEU A 107 5.73 -38.76 5.09
CA LEU A 107 4.52 -38.02 4.72
C LEU A 107 4.38 -37.93 3.20
N SER A 108 3.41 -38.63 2.62
CA SER A 108 3.18 -38.64 1.17
C SER A 108 2.10 -37.65 0.74
N ALA A 109 1.19 -37.26 1.63
CA ALA A 109 0.13 -36.32 1.32
C ALA A 109 -0.35 -35.51 2.53
N ILE A 110 -0.80 -34.28 2.26
CA ILE A 110 -1.64 -33.48 3.15
C ILE A 110 -2.90 -33.12 2.38
N ASP A 111 -4.07 -33.34 2.96
CA ASP A 111 -5.37 -32.97 2.40
C ASP A 111 -6.03 -31.96 3.35
N TYR A 112 -6.23 -30.73 2.87
CA TYR A 112 -6.83 -29.66 3.65
C TYR A 112 -8.36 -29.72 3.52
N ALA A 113 -9.02 -29.16 4.53
CA ALA A 113 -10.47 -29.12 4.59
C ALA A 113 -11.10 -28.29 3.45
N SER A 114 -10.34 -27.37 2.87
CA SER A 114 -10.71 -26.58 1.68
C SER A 114 -10.81 -27.41 0.39
N GLY A 115 -10.38 -28.68 0.39
CA GLY A 115 -10.22 -29.51 -0.80
C GLY A 115 -8.85 -29.35 -1.49
N GLU A 116 -8.03 -28.39 -1.05
CA GLU A 116 -6.64 -28.32 -1.48
C GLU A 116 -5.83 -29.48 -0.93
N SER A 117 -4.79 -29.87 -1.66
CA SER A 117 -3.95 -30.99 -1.27
C SER A 117 -2.50 -30.78 -1.69
N VAL A 118 -1.58 -31.39 -0.97
CA VAL A 118 -0.16 -31.43 -1.32
C VAL A 118 0.30 -32.88 -1.33
N ARG A 119 1.07 -33.25 -2.34
CA ARG A 119 1.68 -34.57 -2.48
C ARG A 119 3.19 -34.45 -2.51
N PHE A 120 3.88 -35.40 -1.89
CA PHE A 120 5.33 -35.43 -1.79
C PHE A 120 5.90 -36.71 -2.42
N LYS A 121 6.97 -36.56 -3.20
CA LYS A 121 7.85 -37.68 -3.57
C LYS A 121 9.24 -37.43 -3.02
N TYR A 122 9.96 -38.52 -2.79
CA TYR A 122 11.26 -38.50 -2.16
C TYR A 122 12.32 -39.15 -3.05
N ASP A 123 13.55 -38.66 -2.98
CA ASP A 123 14.70 -39.32 -3.59
C ASP A 123 15.14 -40.56 -2.79
N GLY A 124 16.12 -41.32 -3.31
CA GLY A 124 16.65 -42.52 -2.64
C GLY A 124 17.30 -42.24 -1.27
N SER A 125 17.66 -40.99 -0.97
CA SER A 125 18.19 -40.55 0.34
C SER A 125 17.09 -40.05 1.28
N GLY A 126 15.85 -39.96 0.81
CA GLY A 126 14.71 -39.50 1.60
C GLY A 126 14.48 -38.02 1.71
N ARG A 127 15.06 -37.24 0.79
CA ARG A 127 14.79 -35.81 0.67
C ARG A 127 13.64 -35.60 -0.30
N VAL A 128 12.88 -34.51 -0.14
CA VAL A 128 11.72 -34.20 -0.99
C VAL A 128 12.21 -33.89 -2.41
N ALA A 129 11.98 -34.81 -3.35
CA ALA A 129 12.33 -34.63 -4.76
C ALA A 129 11.22 -33.92 -5.54
N GLU A 130 9.98 -34.03 -5.07
CA GLU A 130 8.83 -33.43 -5.74
C GLU A 130 7.79 -32.99 -4.71
N ARG A 131 7.20 -31.82 -4.94
CA ARG A 131 6.02 -31.32 -4.24
C ARG A 131 4.97 -30.91 -5.28
N ALA A 132 3.82 -31.56 -5.27
CA ALA A 132 2.71 -31.26 -6.18
C ALA A 132 1.49 -30.75 -5.42
N SER A 133 0.81 -29.72 -5.93
CA SER A 133 -0.48 -29.25 -5.40
C SER A 133 -1.65 -30.09 -5.96
N SER A 134 -2.81 -29.97 -5.33
CA SER A 134 -4.11 -30.51 -5.82
C SER A 134 -4.48 -30.02 -7.20
N THR A 135 -3.91 -28.88 -7.61
CA THR A 135 -4.15 -28.25 -8.89
C THR A 135 -3.19 -28.69 -9.98
N GLY A 136 -2.25 -29.60 -9.71
CA GLY A 136 -1.27 -30.08 -10.69
C GLY A 136 0.03 -29.27 -10.78
N PHE A 137 0.13 -28.13 -10.08
CA PHE A 137 1.38 -27.37 -10.02
C PHE A 137 2.44 -28.12 -9.21
N THR A 138 3.61 -28.32 -9.83
CA THR A 138 4.66 -29.18 -9.28
C THR A 138 6.00 -28.45 -9.21
N TYR A 139 6.63 -28.50 -8.04
CA TYR A 139 8.03 -28.17 -7.85
C TYR A 139 8.85 -29.46 -7.77
N THR A 140 9.86 -29.56 -8.63
CA THR A 140 10.88 -30.61 -8.52
C THR A 140 12.18 -30.04 -7.96
N TYR A 141 12.83 -30.86 -7.14
CA TYR A 141 14.08 -30.54 -6.46
C TYR A 141 15.13 -31.60 -6.77
N SER A 142 16.36 -31.16 -7.01
CA SER A 142 17.54 -32.02 -7.05
C SER A 142 18.57 -31.53 -6.03
N TYR A 143 19.48 -32.41 -5.63
CA TYR A 143 20.39 -32.13 -4.53
C TYR A 143 21.81 -32.54 -4.91
N ALA A 144 22.74 -31.59 -4.86
CA ALA A 144 24.17 -31.85 -5.09
C ALA A 144 24.90 -32.29 -3.81
N SER A 145 24.44 -31.82 -2.64
CA SER A 145 24.93 -32.19 -1.31
C SER A 145 23.74 -32.29 -0.34
N ALA A 146 23.97 -32.59 0.94
CA ALA A 146 22.91 -32.56 1.95
C ALA A 146 22.29 -31.16 2.15
N THR A 147 23.02 -30.10 1.78
CA THR A 147 22.68 -28.71 2.06
C THR A 147 22.34 -27.90 0.83
N ARG A 148 22.71 -28.37 -0.38
CA ARG A 148 22.45 -27.67 -1.64
C ARG A 148 21.22 -28.25 -2.33
N VAL A 149 20.21 -27.41 -2.49
CA VAL A 149 18.93 -27.72 -3.16
C VAL A 149 18.85 -26.91 -4.45
N SER A 150 18.60 -27.60 -5.55
CA SER A 150 18.36 -27.03 -6.88
C SER A 150 16.90 -27.25 -7.26
N ARG A 151 16.25 -26.22 -7.78
CA ARG A 151 14.90 -26.27 -8.34
C ARG A 151 14.95 -26.57 -9.84
N GLN A 152 13.79 -26.90 -10.39
CA GLN A 152 13.61 -27.25 -11.81
C GLN A 152 13.96 -26.16 -12.83
N ASP A 153 13.97 -24.90 -12.41
CA ASP A 153 14.38 -23.73 -13.19
C ASP A 153 15.90 -23.48 -13.15
N GLY A 154 16.67 -24.35 -12.50
CA GLY A 154 18.11 -24.23 -12.33
C GLY A 154 18.54 -23.30 -11.18
N PHE A 155 17.59 -22.65 -10.49
CA PHE A 155 17.90 -21.92 -9.26
C PHE A 155 18.38 -22.88 -8.19
N TRP A 156 19.49 -22.57 -7.54
CA TRP A 156 19.97 -23.36 -6.41
C TRP A 156 20.25 -22.47 -5.20
N SER A 157 20.05 -23.04 -4.02
CA SER A 157 20.41 -22.43 -2.74
C SER A 157 21.14 -23.44 -1.88
N GLU A 158 21.98 -22.95 -0.97
CA GLU A 158 22.77 -23.79 -0.09
C GLU A 158 22.97 -23.12 1.27
N ILE A 159 22.77 -23.88 2.35
CA ILE A 159 22.96 -23.42 3.73
C ILE A 159 24.06 -24.24 4.39
N SER A 160 25.11 -23.61 4.90
CA SER A 160 26.07 -24.27 5.80
C SER A 160 25.68 -24.08 7.26
N TYR A 161 26.08 -25.03 8.10
CA TYR A 161 25.79 -25.04 9.53
C TYR A 161 27.08 -25.17 10.33
N ASP A 162 27.11 -24.58 11.53
CA ASP A 162 28.18 -24.74 12.49
C ASP A 162 28.18 -26.17 13.08
N LYS A 163 29.20 -26.49 13.88
CA LYS A 163 29.32 -27.80 14.57
C LYS A 163 28.16 -28.13 15.53
N ARG A 164 27.34 -27.13 15.90
CA ARG A 164 26.15 -27.28 16.78
C ARG A 164 24.87 -27.41 15.96
N GLY A 165 24.93 -27.27 14.64
CA GLY A 165 23.78 -27.33 13.74
C GLY A 165 23.08 -25.99 13.52
N PHE A 166 23.66 -24.86 13.93
CA PHE A 166 23.11 -23.54 13.66
C PHE A 166 23.54 -23.04 12.28
N ALA A 167 22.62 -22.43 11.52
CA ALA A 167 22.91 -21.95 10.16
C ALA A 167 23.95 -20.82 10.18
N GLU A 168 25.07 -20.97 9.47
CA GLU A 168 26.14 -19.96 9.41
C GLU A 168 26.10 -19.11 8.15
N LYS A 169 25.78 -19.73 7.01
CA LYS A 169 25.86 -19.06 5.71
C LYS A 169 24.83 -19.62 4.75
N TYR A 170 24.14 -18.72 4.05
CA TYR A 170 23.31 -19.03 2.89
C TYR A 170 23.95 -18.44 1.64
N ARG A 171 23.93 -19.18 0.54
CA ARG A 171 24.33 -18.74 -0.79
C ARG A 171 23.39 -19.27 -1.85
N GLU A 172 23.28 -18.58 -2.98
CA GLU A 172 22.39 -18.97 -4.07
C GLU A 172 22.98 -18.74 -5.46
N SER A 173 22.31 -19.29 -6.47
CA SER A 173 22.76 -19.32 -7.87
C SER A 173 22.99 -17.96 -8.51
N THR A 174 22.42 -16.89 -7.94
CA THR A 174 22.65 -15.52 -8.39
C THR A 174 23.89 -14.88 -7.75
N GLY A 175 24.66 -15.63 -6.97
CA GLY A 175 25.89 -15.18 -6.29
C GLY A 175 25.65 -14.35 -5.03
N ARG A 176 24.40 -14.25 -4.56
CA ARG A 176 24.06 -13.53 -3.32
C ARG A 176 24.34 -14.41 -2.11
N GLU A 177 24.77 -13.78 -1.02
CA GLU A 177 25.11 -14.46 0.23
C GLU A 177 24.57 -13.70 1.44
N GLN A 178 24.19 -14.44 2.47
CA GLN A 178 23.88 -13.92 3.81
C GLN A 178 24.48 -14.84 4.85
N SER A 179 24.74 -14.33 6.06
CA SER A 179 25.36 -15.10 7.13
C SER A 179 24.84 -14.74 8.50
N TRP A 180 24.99 -15.68 9.43
CA TRP A 180 24.59 -15.54 10.82
C TRP A 180 25.72 -15.98 11.74
N GLY A 181 25.93 -15.23 12.82
CA GLY A 181 26.83 -15.58 13.91
C GLY A 181 26.03 -15.81 15.19
N TRP A 182 26.38 -16.85 15.94
CA TRP A 182 25.65 -17.29 17.13
C TRP A 182 26.56 -17.31 18.35
N ASN A 183 26.09 -16.76 19.47
CA ASN A 183 26.81 -16.84 20.74
C ASN A 183 26.80 -18.27 21.32
N GLU A 184 27.47 -18.49 22.45
CA GLU A 184 27.56 -19.80 23.10
C GLU A 184 26.19 -20.40 23.49
N LYS A 185 25.21 -19.54 23.81
CA LYS A 185 23.83 -19.92 24.17
C LYS A 185 22.95 -20.21 22.95
N GLY A 186 23.48 -20.12 21.72
CA GLY A 186 22.72 -20.31 20.48
C GLY A 186 21.83 -19.12 20.11
N GLN A 187 22.09 -17.94 20.67
CA GLN A 187 21.39 -16.71 20.31
C GLN A 187 22.12 -15.98 19.20
N LEU A 188 21.38 -15.31 18.33
CA LEU A 188 21.92 -14.60 17.20
C LEU A 188 22.75 -13.40 17.66
N GLU A 189 24.06 -13.39 17.43
CA GLU A 189 24.98 -12.31 17.78
C GLU A 189 25.18 -11.34 16.61
N LYS A 190 25.12 -11.85 15.38
CA LYS A 190 25.27 -11.05 14.15
C LYS A 190 24.48 -11.65 12.99
N SER A 191 23.95 -10.79 12.13
CA SER A 191 23.41 -11.16 10.82
C SER A 191 24.01 -10.26 9.76
N ALA A 192 24.48 -10.82 8.65
CA ALA A 192 24.75 -10.09 7.43
C ALA A 192 23.71 -10.50 6.40
N PHE A 193 23.00 -9.53 5.85
CA PHE A 193 21.90 -9.76 4.91
C PHE A 193 22.40 -9.78 3.47
N LEU A 194 21.54 -10.23 2.55
CA LEU A 194 21.82 -10.28 1.12
C LEU A 194 22.22 -8.91 0.55
N ASP A 195 21.83 -7.82 1.21
CA ASP A 195 22.15 -6.45 0.80
C ASP A 195 23.47 -5.87 1.31
N GLY A 196 24.27 -6.69 1.98
CA GLY A 196 25.52 -6.27 2.60
C GLY A 196 25.31 -5.41 3.86
N SER A 197 24.06 -5.08 4.23
CA SER A 197 23.78 -4.57 5.56
C SER A 197 24.02 -5.69 6.58
N SER A 198 24.33 -5.30 7.81
CA SER A 198 24.43 -6.26 8.91
C SER A 198 23.93 -5.65 10.20
N VAL A 199 23.43 -6.50 11.08
CA VAL A 199 22.95 -6.15 12.43
C VAL A 199 23.70 -7.02 13.43
N SER A 200 24.19 -6.40 14.50
CA SER A 200 24.68 -7.08 15.69
C SER A 200 23.65 -6.99 16.81
N TYR A 201 23.59 -8.00 17.67
CA TYR A 201 22.59 -8.12 18.72
C TYR A 201 23.26 -8.32 20.07
N ARG A 202 22.66 -7.76 21.13
CA ARG A 202 23.05 -8.03 22.52
C ARG A 202 21.84 -8.38 23.35
N TYR A 203 22.04 -9.29 24.28
CA TYR A 203 21.01 -9.79 25.18
C TYR A 203 21.42 -9.57 26.63
N ASP A 204 20.45 -9.55 27.54
CA ASP A 204 20.71 -9.61 28.97
C ASP A 204 21.01 -11.04 29.45
N SER A 205 21.26 -11.21 30.76
CA SER A 205 21.49 -12.53 31.37
C SER A 205 20.29 -13.47 31.23
N GLN A 206 19.09 -12.89 31.06
CA GLN A 206 17.80 -13.51 30.86
C GLN A 206 17.53 -13.89 29.39
N GLY A 207 18.43 -13.54 28.48
CA GLY A 207 18.34 -13.85 27.06
C GLY A 207 17.38 -12.96 26.27
N ARG A 208 16.92 -11.84 26.84
CA ARG A 208 16.05 -10.86 26.18
C ARG A 208 16.90 -9.87 25.39
N LEU A 209 16.40 -9.45 24.22
CA LEU A 209 17.11 -8.52 23.33
C LEU A 209 17.23 -7.13 23.97
N LEU A 210 18.44 -6.66 24.24
CA LEU A 210 18.71 -5.33 24.78
C LEU A 210 19.08 -4.31 23.70
N ARG A 211 19.78 -4.75 22.66
CA ARG A 211 20.34 -3.84 21.67
C ARG A 211 20.49 -4.50 20.30
N GLN A 212 20.17 -3.74 19.27
CA GLN A 212 20.55 -3.98 17.88
C GLN A 212 21.41 -2.83 17.38
N GLU A 213 22.41 -3.14 16.57
CA GLU A 213 23.24 -2.12 15.91
C GLU A 213 23.54 -2.54 14.49
N THR A 214 23.18 -1.67 13.56
CA THR A 214 23.46 -1.84 12.13
C THR A 214 24.91 -1.47 11.81
N ASN A 215 25.49 -2.02 10.75
CA ASN A 215 26.78 -1.56 10.21
C ASN A 215 26.76 -0.15 9.61
N ARG A 216 25.59 0.52 9.60
CA ARG A 216 25.42 1.93 9.26
C ARG A 216 25.27 2.82 10.51
N GLY A 217 25.56 2.28 11.70
CA GLY A 217 25.54 3.00 12.98
C GLY A 217 24.15 3.30 13.54
N GLY A 218 23.08 2.78 12.94
CA GLY A 218 21.75 2.85 13.53
C GLY A 218 21.63 1.90 14.72
N VAL A 219 21.14 2.40 15.85
CA VAL A 219 21.06 1.68 17.13
C VAL A 219 19.62 1.65 17.63
N PHE A 220 19.16 0.45 17.97
CA PHE A 220 17.88 0.22 18.62
C PHE A 220 18.13 -0.42 19.99
N ARG A 221 17.53 0.12 21.06
CA ARG A 221 17.63 -0.43 22.41
C ARG A 221 16.25 -0.71 22.99
N ILE A 222 16.17 -1.75 23.81
CA ILE A 222 14.97 -2.08 24.58
C ILE A 222 15.34 -2.14 26.06
N THR A 223 14.54 -1.48 26.89
CA THR A 223 14.57 -1.63 28.35
C THR A 223 13.28 -2.34 28.78
N TYR A 224 13.39 -3.30 29.69
CA TYR A 224 12.28 -4.12 30.18
C TYR A 224 11.91 -3.79 31.63
N ASP A 225 10.68 -4.15 32.03
CA ASP A 225 10.14 -4.02 33.39
C ASP A 225 10.76 -5.07 34.35
N GLY A 226 12.05 -4.91 34.68
CA GLY A 226 12.76 -5.79 35.61
C GLY A 226 12.75 -7.25 35.15
N ASN A 227 12.06 -8.13 35.91
CA ASN A 227 11.92 -9.55 35.56
C ASN A 227 10.88 -9.79 34.45
N ARG A 228 9.99 -8.85 34.17
CA ARG A 228 8.93 -9.00 33.16
C ARG A 228 9.51 -8.83 31.77
N SER A 229 9.19 -9.71 30.83
CA SER A 229 9.58 -9.57 29.42
C SER A 229 8.74 -8.52 28.66
N LEU A 230 8.34 -7.45 29.36
CA LEU A 230 7.55 -6.34 28.82
C LEU A 230 8.47 -5.13 28.60
N PRO A 231 8.56 -4.59 27.37
CA PRO A 231 9.40 -3.43 27.09
C PRO A 231 8.76 -2.19 27.70
N VAL A 232 9.48 -1.46 28.57
CA VAL A 232 9.05 -0.18 29.15
C VAL A 232 9.57 1.02 28.37
N GLN A 233 10.69 0.82 27.66
CA GLN A 233 11.26 1.81 26.75
C GLN A 233 11.80 1.13 25.50
N MET A 234 11.53 1.73 24.34
CA MET A 234 12.21 1.43 23.09
C MET A 234 12.88 2.71 22.60
N ASP A 235 14.19 2.66 22.44
CA ASP A 235 15.02 3.76 21.98
C ASP A 235 15.49 3.45 20.57
N PHE A 236 14.99 4.21 19.59
CA PHE A 236 15.52 4.19 18.23
C PHE A 236 16.39 5.43 18.03
N ASP A 237 17.71 5.25 18.11
CA ASP A 237 18.69 6.30 17.85
C ASP A 237 18.48 7.62 18.63
N GLY A 238 18.04 7.52 19.89
CA GLY A 238 17.75 8.63 20.80
C GLY A 238 16.26 8.97 20.92
N ALA A 239 15.42 8.47 20.01
CA ALA A 239 13.97 8.65 20.05
C ALA A 239 13.33 7.56 20.93
N VAL A 240 12.94 7.93 22.15
CA VAL A 240 12.47 6.98 23.17
C VAL A 240 10.94 6.92 23.25
N THR A 241 10.37 5.77 22.91
CA THR A 241 8.96 5.43 23.15
C THR A 241 8.82 4.73 24.50
N HIS A 242 7.87 5.15 25.32
CA HIS A 242 7.57 4.57 26.63
C HIS A 242 6.29 3.75 26.60
N PHE A 243 6.27 2.68 27.38
CA PHE A 243 5.12 1.78 27.52
C PHE A 243 4.79 1.58 28.99
N ALA A 244 3.50 1.54 29.31
CA ALA A 244 3.00 1.20 30.64
C ALA A 244 2.01 0.04 30.54
N TYR A 245 2.05 -0.87 31.51
CA TYR A 245 1.21 -2.07 31.53
C TYR A 245 0.51 -2.21 32.88
N ASP A 246 -0.60 -2.93 32.89
CA ASP A 246 -1.22 -3.38 34.13
C ASP A 246 -0.47 -4.61 34.71
N ARG A 247 -1.00 -5.13 35.83
CA ARG A 247 -0.44 -6.33 36.49
C ARG A 247 -0.58 -7.60 35.66
N ASN A 248 -1.57 -7.66 34.77
CA ASN A 248 -1.81 -8.81 33.89
C ASN A 248 -0.96 -8.75 32.61
N GLY A 249 -0.31 -7.61 32.34
CA GLY A 249 0.52 -7.39 31.15
C GLY A 249 -0.21 -6.72 30.01
N ASN A 250 -1.44 -6.25 30.21
CA ASN A 250 -2.16 -5.49 29.19
C ASN A 250 -1.57 -4.09 29.07
N LEU A 251 -1.38 -3.62 27.84
CA LEU A 251 -0.78 -2.32 27.55
C LEU A 251 -1.74 -1.19 27.92
N LEU A 252 -1.42 -0.39 28.94
CA LEU A 252 -2.22 0.75 29.40
C LEU A 252 -1.93 2.04 28.63
N SER A 253 -0.68 2.27 28.23
CA SER A 253 -0.34 3.43 27.41
C SER A 253 0.93 3.28 26.61
N ILE A 254 0.96 3.97 25.47
CA ILE A 254 2.17 4.25 24.68
C ILE A 254 2.37 5.77 24.70
N THR A 255 3.58 6.21 25.03
CA THR A 255 3.99 7.62 24.91
C THR A 255 5.14 7.71 23.93
N THR A 256 4.94 8.42 22.83
CA THR A 256 5.95 8.60 21.77
C THR A 256 7.07 9.57 22.21
N PRO A 257 8.19 9.62 21.48
CA PRO A 257 9.27 10.58 21.72
C PRO A 257 8.83 12.06 21.74
N ALA A 258 7.82 12.44 20.94
CA ALA A 258 7.20 13.76 20.96
C ALA A 258 6.14 13.93 22.06
N ASN A 259 6.09 13.02 23.04
CA ASN A 259 5.18 13.00 24.18
C ASN A 259 3.69 12.88 23.79
N ARG A 260 3.39 12.29 22.63
CA ARG A 260 2.02 11.95 22.23
C ARG A 260 1.61 10.66 22.92
N LYS A 261 0.49 10.68 23.63
CA LYS A 261 0.09 9.57 24.49
C LYS A 261 -1.20 8.92 24.00
N THR A 262 -1.15 7.63 23.72
CA THR A 262 -2.34 6.79 23.50
C THR A 262 -2.56 5.93 24.74
N THR A 263 -3.80 5.82 25.20
CA THR A 263 -4.17 5.00 26.37
C THR A 263 -5.22 3.96 26.02
N TYR A 264 -5.22 2.87 26.77
CA TYR A 264 -6.10 1.73 26.55
C TYR A 264 -6.75 1.30 27.87
N THR A 265 -7.97 0.78 27.77
CA THR A 265 -8.64 0.10 28.88
C THR A 265 -9.10 -1.28 28.44
N TYR A 266 -9.31 -2.17 29.40
CA TYR A 266 -9.65 -3.56 29.17
C TYR A 266 -10.79 -3.98 30.11
N ASP A 267 -11.61 -4.92 29.65
CA ASP A 267 -12.58 -5.58 30.50
C ASP A 267 -11.93 -6.64 31.41
N ALA A 268 -12.74 -7.30 32.24
CA ALA A 268 -12.26 -8.33 33.17
C ALA A 268 -11.63 -9.55 32.48
N HIS A 269 -11.88 -9.76 31.19
CA HIS A 269 -11.32 -10.84 30.39
C HIS A 269 -10.08 -10.39 29.59
N GLY A 270 -9.54 -9.19 29.84
CA GLY A 270 -8.38 -8.65 29.13
C GLY A 270 -8.68 -8.22 27.70
N ARG A 271 -9.95 -8.08 27.31
CA ARG A 271 -10.34 -7.61 25.98
C ARG A 271 -10.40 -6.10 25.97
N ARG A 272 -9.90 -5.47 24.90
CA ARG A 272 -9.75 -4.01 24.82
C ARG A 272 -11.11 -3.31 24.81
N GLN A 273 -11.43 -2.60 25.88
CA GLN A 273 -12.70 -1.89 26.04
C GLN A 273 -12.68 -0.49 25.41
N SER A 274 -11.52 0.19 25.43
CA SER A 274 -11.36 1.49 24.77
C SER A 274 -9.93 1.78 24.32
N VAL A 275 -9.82 2.67 23.34
CA VAL A 275 -8.58 3.37 22.96
C VAL A 275 -8.85 4.85 23.00
N THR A 276 -7.98 5.62 23.66
CA THR A 276 -8.04 7.08 23.70
C THR A 276 -6.73 7.64 23.15
N ASP A 277 -6.81 8.46 22.11
CA ASP A 277 -5.62 9.09 21.50
C ASP A 277 -5.13 10.31 22.31
N GLY A 278 -4.07 10.95 21.83
CA GLY A 278 -3.45 12.08 22.54
C GLY A 278 -4.30 13.35 22.63
N GLU A 279 -5.34 13.47 21.79
CA GLU A 279 -6.35 14.54 21.86
C GLU A 279 -7.51 14.18 22.81
N GLY A 280 -7.51 13.00 23.42
CA GLY A 280 -8.56 12.55 24.32
C GLY A 280 -9.78 11.97 23.60
N ARG A 281 -9.69 11.68 22.30
CA ARG A 281 -10.79 11.08 21.54
C ARG A 281 -10.84 9.58 21.80
N THR A 282 -11.96 9.10 22.33
CA THR A 282 -12.11 7.70 22.77
C THR A 282 -12.96 6.88 21.81
N THR A 283 -12.38 5.83 21.24
CA THR A 283 -13.10 4.75 20.57
C THR A 283 -13.38 3.63 21.58
N ARG A 284 -14.60 3.08 21.59
CA ARG A 284 -15.02 2.02 22.51
C ARG A 284 -15.39 0.75 21.77
N PHE A 285 -15.18 -0.39 22.42
CA PHE A 285 -15.49 -1.72 21.88
C PHE A 285 -16.36 -2.48 22.87
N THR A 286 -17.30 -3.26 22.35
CA THR A 286 -18.13 -4.18 23.13
C THR A 286 -18.09 -5.56 22.51
N TYR A 287 -18.19 -6.59 23.33
CA TYR A 287 -18.01 -7.98 22.92
C TYR A 287 -19.16 -8.85 23.40
N ASP A 288 -19.44 -9.94 22.68
CA ASP A 288 -20.33 -10.99 23.15
C ASP A 288 -19.66 -11.90 24.20
N SER A 289 -20.38 -12.94 24.65
CA SER A 289 -19.85 -13.93 25.60
C SER A 289 -18.75 -14.83 25.03
N HIS A 290 -18.65 -14.93 23.70
CA HIS A 290 -17.64 -15.72 23.00
C HIS A 290 -16.39 -14.92 22.64
N GLY A 291 -16.38 -13.60 22.87
CA GLY A 291 -15.27 -12.70 22.56
C GLY A 291 -15.35 -12.03 21.18
N ASN A 292 -16.45 -12.21 20.45
CA ASN A 292 -16.65 -11.55 19.15
C ASN A 292 -17.00 -10.07 19.36
N LEU A 293 -16.55 -9.20 18.45
CA LEU A 293 -16.78 -7.76 18.54
C LEU A 293 -18.21 -7.42 18.14
N LEU A 294 -19.05 -7.00 19.09
CA LEU A 294 -20.43 -6.60 18.80
C LEU A 294 -20.53 -5.19 18.25
N ARG A 295 -19.76 -4.24 18.81
CA ARG A 295 -19.82 -2.84 18.39
C ARG A 295 -18.47 -2.15 18.50
N GLN A 296 -18.16 -1.33 17.52
CA GLN A 296 -17.15 -0.29 17.57
C GLN A 296 -17.86 1.07 17.60
N ILE A 297 -17.60 1.87 18.63
CA ILE A 297 -18.24 3.17 18.84
C ILE A 297 -17.17 4.24 18.68
N ASN A 298 -17.30 5.05 17.64
CA ASN A 298 -16.41 6.16 17.34
C ASN A 298 -16.57 7.28 18.39
N PRO A 299 -15.57 8.18 18.52
CA PRO A 299 -15.63 9.27 19.49
C PRO A 299 -16.81 10.24 19.31
N ASP A 300 -17.39 10.33 18.10
CA ASP A 300 -18.59 11.14 17.81
C ASP A 300 -19.90 10.40 18.12
N GLY A 301 -19.84 9.15 18.57
CA GLY A 301 -20.98 8.31 18.91
C GLY A 301 -21.49 7.45 17.77
N GLY A 302 -21.01 7.66 16.54
CA GLY A 302 -21.30 6.77 15.41
C GLY A 302 -20.83 5.35 15.73
N ALA A 303 -21.67 4.34 15.48
CA ALA A 303 -21.37 2.97 15.87
C ALA A 303 -21.52 2.01 14.69
N ILE A 304 -20.48 1.19 14.48
CA ILE A 304 -20.54 0.02 13.61
C ILE A 304 -20.90 -1.18 14.49
N SER A 305 -21.83 -2.02 14.06
CA SER A 305 -22.22 -3.24 14.77
C SER A 305 -22.16 -4.48 13.90
N PHE A 306 -21.83 -5.61 14.51
CA PHE A 306 -21.63 -6.89 13.83
C PHE A 306 -22.55 -7.96 14.44
N GLU A 307 -23.08 -8.83 13.58
CA GLU A 307 -23.81 -10.05 13.96
C GLU A 307 -23.07 -11.26 13.41
N TYR A 308 -23.08 -12.37 14.16
CA TYR A 308 -22.30 -13.57 13.86
C TYR A 308 -23.18 -14.83 13.79
N ASP A 309 -22.78 -15.80 12.99
CA ASP A 309 -23.33 -17.16 13.05
C ASP A 309 -22.73 -17.99 14.20
N SER A 310 -23.16 -19.26 14.33
CA SER A 310 -22.69 -20.18 15.36
C SER A 310 -21.19 -20.48 15.29
N ASP A 311 -20.58 -20.28 14.13
CA ASP A 311 -19.16 -20.55 13.87
C ASP A 311 -18.31 -19.27 14.05
N GLY A 312 -18.93 -18.16 14.47
CA GLY A 312 -18.26 -16.87 14.70
C GLY A 312 -17.95 -16.11 13.42
N ARG A 313 -18.61 -16.41 12.30
CA ARG A 313 -18.47 -15.68 11.03
C ARG A 313 -19.46 -14.53 10.97
N ILE A 314 -19.05 -13.38 10.42
CA ILE A 314 -19.92 -12.19 10.32
C ILE A 314 -21.02 -12.47 9.31
N VAL A 315 -22.29 -12.43 9.74
CA VAL A 315 -23.46 -12.52 8.85
C VAL A 315 -24.06 -11.17 8.52
N ARG A 316 -23.77 -10.15 9.34
CA ARG A 316 -24.28 -8.79 9.13
C ARG A 316 -23.33 -7.75 9.70
N GLU A 317 -23.11 -6.71 8.92
CA GLU A 317 -22.49 -5.46 9.36
C GLU A 317 -23.52 -4.35 9.22
N ARG A 318 -23.65 -3.53 10.26
CA ARG A 318 -24.46 -2.31 10.21
C ARG A 318 -23.58 -1.11 10.50
N ASP A 319 -23.64 -0.13 9.62
CA ASP A 319 -22.89 1.11 9.75
C ASP A 319 -23.60 2.15 10.66
N PRO A 320 -22.96 3.29 10.97
CA PRO A 320 -23.52 4.28 11.89
C PRO A 320 -24.81 4.96 11.46
N VAL A 321 -25.17 4.93 10.16
CA VAL A 321 -26.43 5.49 9.65
C VAL A 321 -27.50 4.42 9.43
N GLY A 322 -27.21 3.17 9.80
CA GLY A 322 -28.15 2.06 9.80
C GLY A 322 -28.14 1.20 8.54
N ARG A 323 -27.24 1.48 7.58
CA ARG A 323 -27.05 0.70 6.36
C ARG A 323 -26.51 -0.67 6.70
N ILE A 324 -26.96 -1.68 5.96
CA ILE A 324 -26.67 -3.08 6.27
C ILE A 324 -25.97 -3.73 5.09
N THR A 325 -24.83 -4.36 5.35
CA THR A 325 -24.21 -5.33 4.45
C THR A 325 -24.42 -6.71 5.07
N SER A 326 -24.92 -7.67 4.29
CA SER A 326 -25.17 -9.04 4.77
C SER A 326 -24.29 -10.05 4.04
N TYR A 327 -23.89 -11.09 4.76
CA TYR A 327 -23.02 -12.15 4.27
C TYR A 327 -23.70 -13.50 4.47
N SER A 328 -23.59 -14.38 3.48
CA SER A 328 -23.99 -15.78 3.62
C SER A 328 -22.82 -16.69 3.28
N TYR A 329 -22.79 -17.86 3.89
CA TYR A 329 -21.70 -18.82 3.72
C TYR A 329 -22.25 -20.20 3.35
N GLN A 330 -21.48 -20.93 2.56
CA GLN A 330 -21.69 -22.35 2.29
C GLN A 330 -21.38 -23.17 3.56
N ALA A 331 -21.85 -24.43 3.58
CA ALA A 331 -21.60 -25.36 4.70
C ALA A 331 -20.11 -25.59 4.95
N ASN A 332 -19.28 -25.46 3.92
CA ASN A 332 -17.82 -25.50 3.99
C ASN A 332 -17.22 -24.10 4.20
N GLY A 333 -17.84 -23.18 4.92
CA GLY A 333 -17.20 -21.89 5.27
C GLY A 333 -17.03 -20.87 4.14
N LEU A 334 -17.10 -21.26 2.87
CA LEU A 334 -16.85 -20.37 1.74
C LEU A 334 -17.95 -19.32 1.63
N LEU A 335 -17.56 -18.08 1.32
CA LEU A 335 -18.50 -16.96 1.18
C LEU A 335 -19.45 -17.22 -0.01
N GLN A 336 -20.74 -17.40 0.26
CA GLN A 336 -21.73 -17.67 -0.77
C GLN A 336 -22.25 -16.38 -1.41
N SER A 337 -22.52 -15.35 -0.62
CA SER A 337 -22.99 -14.06 -1.13
C SER A 337 -22.63 -12.89 -0.23
N VAL A 338 -22.53 -11.71 -0.85
CA VAL A 338 -22.55 -10.41 -0.17
C VAL A 338 -23.72 -9.61 -0.73
N THR A 339 -24.59 -9.12 0.15
CA THR A 339 -25.67 -8.20 -0.20
C THR A 339 -25.35 -6.83 0.35
N ASP A 340 -25.25 -5.84 -0.53
CA ASP A 340 -24.94 -4.46 -0.14
C ASP A 340 -26.19 -3.72 0.40
N PRO A 341 -26.04 -2.49 0.93
CA PRO A 341 -27.16 -1.73 1.46
C PRO A 341 -28.25 -1.36 0.43
N LEU A 342 -27.97 -1.41 -0.87
CA LEU A 342 -28.96 -1.19 -1.93
C LEU A 342 -29.79 -2.46 -2.21
N GLY A 343 -29.42 -3.59 -1.61
CA GLY A 343 -30.02 -4.90 -1.83
C GLY A 343 -29.38 -5.66 -3.00
N ASP A 344 -28.37 -5.08 -3.66
CA ASP A 344 -27.66 -5.76 -4.74
C ASP A 344 -26.80 -6.87 -4.16
N SER A 345 -26.96 -8.08 -4.71
CA SER A 345 -26.28 -9.27 -4.24
C SER A 345 -25.22 -9.74 -5.22
N LEU A 346 -24.01 -9.97 -4.71
CA LEU A 346 -22.91 -10.60 -5.41
C LEU A 346 -22.77 -12.03 -4.90
N LEU A 347 -22.97 -13.02 -5.77
CA LEU A 347 -22.86 -14.44 -5.43
C LEU A 347 -21.56 -15.02 -5.96
N TYR A 348 -20.96 -15.92 -5.17
CA TYR A 348 -19.73 -16.64 -5.54
C TYR A 348 -20.03 -18.12 -5.77
N LYS A 349 -19.44 -18.67 -6.84
CA LYS A 349 -19.35 -20.11 -7.02
C LYS A 349 -17.90 -20.54 -7.02
N TYR A 350 -17.67 -21.76 -6.56
CA TYR A 350 -16.35 -22.32 -6.37
C TYR A 350 -16.22 -23.66 -7.11
N ASP A 351 -14.99 -24.04 -7.46
CA ASP A 351 -14.69 -25.42 -7.84
C ASP A 351 -14.41 -26.29 -6.61
N ALA A 352 -14.10 -27.57 -6.85
CA ALA A 352 -13.80 -28.54 -5.79
C ALA A 352 -12.53 -28.21 -4.97
N TYR A 353 -11.72 -27.25 -5.42
CA TYR A 353 -10.51 -26.78 -4.74
C TYR A 353 -10.74 -25.46 -3.99
N GLY A 354 -11.99 -24.98 -3.92
CA GLY A 354 -12.34 -23.73 -3.23
C GLY A 354 -11.96 -22.46 -3.99
N ARG A 355 -11.66 -22.55 -5.30
CA ARG A 355 -11.31 -21.39 -6.13
C ARG A 355 -12.56 -20.81 -6.78
N ILE A 356 -12.67 -19.48 -6.87
CA ILE A 356 -13.83 -18.81 -7.47
C ILE A 356 -13.90 -19.16 -8.96
N THR A 357 -15.03 -19.72 -9.40
CA THR A 357 -15.33 -19.99 -10.81
C THR A 357 -16.32 -19.01 -11.40
N GLN A 358 -17.18 -18.40 -10.57
CA GLN A 358 -18.14 -17.39 -11.01
C GLN A 358 -18.35 -16.32 -9.96
N GLU A 359 -18.46 -15.08 -10.42
CA GLU A 359 -19.04 -13.95 -9.70
C GLU A 359 -20.32 -13.52 -10.41
N VAL A 360 -21.45 -13.57 -9.70
CA VAL A 360 -22.76 -13.27 -10.27
C VAL A 360 -23.28 -11.95 -9.69
N ARG A 361 -23.31 -10.90 -10.52
CA ARG A 361 -24.02 -9.64 -10.22
C ARG A 361 -25.21 -9.54 -11.19
N GLY A 362 -26.39 -9.94 -10.74
CA GLY A 362 -27.59 -10.01 -11.60
C GLY A 362 -27.67 -11.29 -12.44
N LYS A 363 -27.93 -11.17 -13.75
CA LYS A 363 -28.26 -12.32 -14.62
C LYS A 363 -27.04 -13.06 -15.17
N ASP A 364 -26.05 -12.33 -15.65
CA ASP A 364 -24.90 -12.89 -16.38
C ASP A 364 -23.63 -12.84 -15.52
N PRO A 365 -22.91 -13.96 -15.33
CA PRO A 365 -21.75 -14.01 -14.46
C PRO A 365 -20.45 -13.55 -15.13
N VAL A 366 -19.52 -13.04 -14.33
CA VAL A 366 -18.09 -13.09 -14.65
C VAL A 366 -17.59 -14.50 -14.36
N GLN A 367 -16.95 -15.15 -15.32
CA GLN A 367 -16.46 -16.53 -15.19
C GLN A 367 -14.95 -16.57 -15.11
N TYR A 368 -14.43 -17.41 -14.22
CA TYR A 368 -13.00 -17.61 -13.99
C TYR A 368 -12.62 -19.03 -14.39
N HIS A 369 -11.58 -19.14 -15.24
CA HIS A 369 -11.09 -20.40 -15.75
C HIS A 369 -9.62 -20.57 -15.40
N TYR A 370 -9.29 -21.71 -14.81
CA TYR A 370 -7.94 -22.06 -14.39
C TYR A 370 -7.30 -23.06 -15.37
N ASP A 371 -5.98 -22.99 -15.56
CA ASP A 371 -5.22 -23.99 -16.32
C ASP A 371 -5.11 -25.33 -15.55
N GLU A 372 -4.52 -26.35 -16.20
CA GLU A 372 -4.30 -27.68 -15.62
C GLU A 372 -3.33 -27.70 -14.43
N ARG A 373 -2.60 -26.59 -14.17
CA ARG A 373 -1.75 -26.39 -12.99
C ARG A 373 -2.46 -25.56 -11.91
N GLY A 374 -3.62 -25.02 -12.24
CA GLY A 374 -4.51 -24.24 -11.40
C GLY A 374 -4.27 -22.74 -11.35
N PHE A 375 -3.49 -22.19 -12.27
CA PHE A 375 -3.34 -20.75 -12.41
C PHE A 375 -4.51 -20.16 -13.19
N LEU A 376 -4.95 -18.95 -12.84
CA LEU A 376 -6.06 -18.28 -13.52
C LEU A 376 -5.68 -17.98 -14.97
N ALA A 377 -6.20 -18.74 -15.93
CA ALA A 377 -5.82 -18.64 -17.33
C ALA A 377 -6.72 -17.69 -18.11
N ARG A 378 -8.00 -17.56 -17.73
CA ARG A 378 -8.98 -16.72 -18.42
C ARG A 378 -10.07 -16.20 -17.49
N ILE A 379 -10.50 -14.97 -17.74
CA ILE A 379 -11.69 -14.36 -17.13
C ILE A 379 -12.62 -13.96 -18.27
N ASP A 380 -13.84 -14.49 -18.30
CA ASP A 380 -14.88 -14.14 -19.28
C ASP A 380 -15.89 -13.20 -18.64
N PHE A 381 -16.14 -12.06 -19.29
CA PHE A 381 -17.07 -11.03 -18.81
C PHE A 381 -18.44 -11.17 -19.49
N PRO A 382 -19.53 -10.69 -18.86
CA PRO A 382 -20.87 -10.70 -19.44
C PRO A 382 -20.98 -10.07 -20.84
N ASP A 383 -20.11 -9.11 -21.15
CA ASP A 383 -20.05 -8.46 -22.46
C ASP A 383 -19.26 -9.24 -23.52
N GLN A 384 -18.97 -10.52 -23.27
CA GLN A 384 -18.19 -11.42 -24.14
C GLN A 384 -16.72 -11.04 -24.32
N THR A 385 -16.25 -9.98 -23.65
CA THR A 385 -14.81 -9.69 -23.58
C THR A 385 -14.14 -10.62 -22.57
N GLN A 386 -12.82 -10.76 -22.68
CA GLN A 386 -12.06 -11.68 -21.83
C GLN A 386 -10.70 -11.11 -21.44
N ILE A 387 -10.20 -11.50 -20.27
CA ILE A 387 -8.78 -11.39 -19.91
C ILE A 387 -8.16 -12.78 -20.05
N ARG A 388 -6.94 -12.89 -20.59
CA ARG A 388 -6.19 -14.15 -20.66
C ARG A 388 -4.79 -13.99 -20.06
N LEU A 389 -4.34 -14.98 -19.30
CA LEU A 389 -3.01 -15.00 -18.67
C LEU A 389 -2.23 -16.25 -19.05
N SER A 390 -0.93 -16.09 -19.26
CA SER A 390 0.03 -17.19 -19.42
C SER A 390 1.09 -17.11 -18.34
N TYR A 391 1.65 -18.26 -17.96
CA TYR A 391 2.58 -18.37 -16.84
C TYR A 391 3.84 -19.15 -17.21
N ASP A 392 4.96 -18.84 -16.56
CA ASP A 392 6.17 -19.68 -16.63
C ASP A 392 6.03 -20.95 -15.76
N ALA A 393 7.11 -21.73 -15.64
CA ALA A 393 7.15 -22.95 -14.85
C ALA A 393 7.10 -22.73 -13.33
N LEU A 394 7.25 -21.49 -12.86
CA LEU A 394 7.17 -21.11 -11.45
C LEU A 394 5.82 -20.46 -11.09
N GLY A 395 4.95 -20.23 -12.08
CA GLY A 395 3.68 -19.54 -11.89
C GLY A 395 3.76 -18.02 -12.00
N ASN A 396 4.87 -17.45 -12.53
CA ASN A 396 4.94 -16.02 -12.78
C ASN A 396 4.19 -15.67 -14.09
N PRO A 397 3.36 -14.62 -14.14
CA PRO A 397 2.56 -14.29 -15.31
C PRO A 397 3.44 -13.68 -16.42
N THR A 398 3.70 -14.44 -17.49
CA THR A 398 4.56 -14.05 -18.63
C THR A 398 3.81 -13.30 -19.72
N GLN A 399 2.49 -13.43 -19.77
CA GLN A 399 1.65 -12.73 -20.74
C GLN A 399 0.30 -12.38 -20.13
N VAL A 400 -0.18 -11.16 -20.38
CA VAL A 400 -1.53 -10.70 -20.04
C VAL A 400 -2.17 -10.14 -21.30
N VAL A 401 -3.30 -10.71 -21.69
CA VAL A 401 -4.19 -10.17 -22.71
C VAL A 401 -5.36 -9.54 -21.98
N ASP A 402 -5.56 -8.25 -22.12
CA ASP A 402 -6.70 -7.58 -21.47
C ASP A 402 -7.99 -7.68 -22.30
N ARG A 403 -9.08 -7.08 -21.79
CA ARG A 403 -10.41 -7.08 -22.42
C ARG A 403 -10.45 -6.45 -23.82
N LEU A 404 -9.45 -5.63 -24.18
CA LEU A 404 -9.28 -5.06 -25.52
C LEU A 404 -8.44 -5.94 -26.45
N GLY A 405 -7.99 -7.11 -25.98
CA GLY A 405 -7.08 -7.99 -26.72
C GLY A 405 -5.63 -7.52 -26.73
N ARG A 406 -5.28 -6.49 -25.94
CA ARG A 406 -3.94 -5.91 -25.91
C ARG A 406 -3.00 -6.83 -25.12
N ILE A 407 -1.80 -7.07 -25.65
CA ILE A 407 -0.85 -8.02 -25.09
C ILE A 407 0.25 -7.30 -24.33
N THR A 408 0.37 -7.57 -23.04
CA THR A 408 1.55 -7.22 -22.24
C THR A 408 2.36 -8.48 -21.98
N LYS A 409 3.67 -8.47 -22.26
CA LYS A 409 4.57 -9.59 -21.93
C LYS A 409 5.49 -9.24 -20.77
N LYS A 410 5.86 -10.21 -19.95
CA LYS A 410 6.74 -10.05 -18.80
C LYS A 410 7.83 -11.12 -18.79
N GLU A 411 9.03 -10.72 -18.40
CA GLU A 411 10.18 -11.61 -18.21
C GLU A 411 10.65 -11.50 -16.76
N TYR A 412 11.00 -12.63 -16.15
CA TYR A 412 11.42 -12.74 -14.76
C TYR A 412 12.81 -13.36 -14.67
N ASP A 413 13.56 -13.00 -13.64
CA ASP A 413 14.79 -13.71 -13.29
C ASP A 413 14.51 -14.99 -12.47
N PRO A 414 15.53 -15.84 -12.19
CA PRO A 414 15.33 -17.07 -11.42
C PRO A 414 14.82 -16.86 -9.99
N LEU A 415 14.85 -15.63 -9.45
CA LEU A 415 14.29 -15.30 -8.15
C LEU A 415 12.81 -14.91 -8.23
N GLY A 416 12.21 -14.92 -9.43
CA GLY A 416 10.85 -14.47 -9.68
C GLY A 416 10.70 -12.94 -9.72
N ARG A 417 11.80 -12.18 -9.87
CA ARG A 417 11.76 -10.72 -9.96
C ARG A 417 11.54 -10.29 -11.40
N LEU A 418 10.66 -9.31 -11.62
CA LEU A 418 10.36 -8.78 -12.95
C LEU A 418 11.57 -8.03 -13.51
N VAL A 419 12.16 -8.50 -14.61
CA VAL A 419 13.31 -7.85 -15.27
C VAL A 419 12.91 -7.08 -16.53
N LYS A 420 11.74 -7.38 -17.10
CA LYS A 420 11.26 -6.70 -18.30
C LYS A 420 9.75 -6.77 -18.46
N THR A 421 9.15 -5.68 -18.92
CA THR A 421 7.76 -5.62 -19.38
C THR A 421 7.71 -5.10 -20.80
N ILE A 422 7.04 -5.79 -21.72
CA ILE A 422 6.78 -5.32 -23.07
C ILE A 422 5.33 -4.86 -23.11
N LEU A 423 5.12 -3.55 -23.29
CA LEU A 423 3.80 -2.94 -23.37
C LEU A 423 3.05 -3.39 -24.63
N PRO A 424 1.72 -3.21 -24.71
CA PRO A 424 0.94 -3.49 -25.92
C PRO A 424 1.44 -2.82 -27.19
N THR A 425 2.10 -1.67 -27.07
CA THR A 425 2.70 -0.94 -28.18
C THR A 425 4.03 -1.55 -28.66
N GLY A 426 4.51 -2.63 -28.03
CA GLY A 426 5.79 -3.28 -28.30
C GLY A 426 6.99 -2.60 -27.64
N VAL A 427 6.77 -1.57 -26.81
CA VAL A 427 7.86 -0.87 -26.12
C VAL A 427 8.30 -1.65 -24.87
N PRO A 428 9.59 -1.97 -24.71
CA PRO A 428 10.11 -2.63 -23.52
C PRO A 428 10.44 -1.62 -22.40
N ILE A 429 10.05 -1.97 -21.18
CA ILE A 429 10.53 -1.40 -19.93
C ILE A 429 11.47 -2.42 -19.30
N GLY A 430 12.76 -2.10 -19.23
CA GLY A 430 13.77 -2.92 -18.57
C GLY A 430 13.91 -2.54 -17.10
N MET A 431 14.19 -3.53 -16.25
CA MET A 431 14.49 -3.39 -14.84
C MET A 431 15.76 -4.17 -14.51
N SER A 432 16.68 -3.57 -13.76
CA SER A 432 17.84 -4.27 -13.22
C SER A 432 17.87 -4.18 -11.71
N TYR A 433 18.46 -5.19 -11.08
CA TYR A 433 18.61 -5.26 -9.64
C TYR A 433 20.09 -5.35 -9.29
N ASP A 434 20.47 -4.74 -8.17
CA ASP A 434 21.82 -4.91 -7.64
C ASP A 434 22.01 -6.32 -7.03
N SER A 435 23.23 -6.60 -6.57
CA SER A 435 23.57 -7.86 -5.88
C SER A 435 22.79 -8.08 -4.59
N SER A 436 22.06 -7.08 -4.10
CA SER A 436 21.25 -7.23 -2.90
C SER A 436 19.85 -7.75 -3.14
N GLY A 437 19.29 -7.50 -4.31
CA GLY A 437 17.84 -7.63 -4.48
C GLY A 437 17.14 -6.36 -4.90
N ARG A 438 17.76 -5.19 -4.71
CA ARG A 438 17.11 -3.88 -4.83
C ARG A 438 17.12 -3.39 -6.26
N LEU A 439 16.07 -2.67 -6.65
CA LEU A 439 15.95 -2.06 -7.98
C LEU A 439 17.08 -1.05 -8.19
N GLN A 440 17.94 -1.32 -9.17
CA GLN A 440 19.09 -0.48 -9.53
C GLN A 440 18.78 0.41 -10.73
N SER A 441 17.94 -0.06 -11.65
CA SER A 441 17.51 0.76 -12.77
C SER A 441 16.14 0.35 -13.29
N ALA A 442 15.41 1.31 -13.84
CA ALA A 442 14.17 1.05 -14.55
C ALA A 442 13.99 2.08 -15.67
N GLY A 443 13.51 1.64 -16.84
CA GLY A 443 13.17 2.59 -17.89
C GLY A 443 12.87 2.02 -19.26
N LEU A 444 12.48 2.93 -20.15
CA LEU A 444 12.05 2.64 -21.52
C LEU A 444 13.24 2.72 -22.47
N GLU A 445 13.70 1.59 -22.99
CA GLU A 445 14.90 1.52 -23.84
C GLU A 445 16.11 2.26 -23.22
N LYS A 446 16.70 3.29 -23.88
CA LYS A 446 17.77 4.12 -23.29
C LYS A 446 17.28 5.25 -22.35
N ASN A 447 15.97 5.38 -22.08
CA ASN A 447 15.44 6.30 -21.06
C ASN A 447 15.43 5.65 -19.68
N THR A 448 16.61 5.31 -19.19
CA THR A 448 16.78 4.54 -17.96
C THR A 448 17.05 5.48 -16.80
N TYR A 449 16.16 5.49 -15.82
CA TYR A 449 16.48 6.02 -14.50
C TYR A 449 17.35 5.01 -13.77
N ARG A 450 18.42 5.50 -13.13
CA ARG A 450 19.31 4.67 -12.32
C ARG A 450 19.25 5.12 -10.87
N LEU A 451 19.09 4.15 -9.98
CA LEU A 451 19.17 4.32 -8.54
C LEU A 451 20.48 3.68 -8.06
N ALA A 452 21.34 4.47 -7.45
CA ALA A 452 22.52 3.99 -6.76
C ALA A 452 22.41 4.30 -5.27
N LEU A 453 22.45 3.25 -4.45
CA LEU A 453 22.54 3.37 -2.99
C LEU A 453 24.00 3.19 -2.61
N ASP A 454 24.57 4.15 -1.88
CA ASP A 454 25.89 3.95 -1.28
C ASP A 454 25.71 3.01 -0.07
N PRO A 455 26.27 1.79 -0.06
CA PRO A 455 26.05 0.84 1.04
C PRO A 455 26.60 1.32 2.37
N GLY A 456 27.62 2.20 2.35
CA GLY A 456 28.31 2.75 3.51
C GLY A 456 27.90 4.17 3.88
N ALA A 457 27.15 4.87 3.01
CA ALA A 457 26.65 6.22 3.28
C ALA A 457 25.12 6.24 3.32
N ARG A 458 24.53 7.11 4.14
CA ARG A 458 23.07 7.36 4.14
C ARG A 458 22.66 8.24 2.96
N GLU A 459 23.19 7.96 1.76
CA GLU A 459 22.95 8.75 0.55
C GLU A 459 22.48 7.84 -0.59
N SER A 460 21.38 8.23 -1.25
CA SER A 460 20.91 7.63 -2.49
C SER A 460 21.06 8.60 -3.65
N ARG A 461 21.41 8.09 -4.83
CA ARG A 461 21.59 8.87 -6.05
C ARG A 461 20.58 8.41 -7.09
N LEU A 462 19.75 9.33 -7.56
CA LEU A 462 18.86 9.14 -8.69
C LEU A 462 19.45 9.85 -9.91
N THR A 463 19.81 9.08 -10.92
CA THR A 463 20.27 9.60 -12.21
C THR A 463 19.14 9.50 -13.22
N ASP A 464 18.71 10.63 -13.76
CA ASP A 464 17.74 10.68 -14.84
C ASP A 464 18.36 10.24 -16.18
N PRO A 465 17.54 10.01 -17.23
CA PRO A 465 18.04 9.64 -18.55
C PRO A 465 19.00 10.65 -19.20
N ALA A 466 18.90 11.93 -18.85
CA ALA A 466 19.78 12.99 -19.36
C ALA A 466 21.12 13.06 -18.61
N GLY A 467 21.31 12.23 -17.56
CA GLY A 467 22.50 12.21 -16.73
C GLY A 467 22.44 13.14 -15.52
N GLY A 468 21.32 13.86 -15.33
CA GLY A 468 21.09 14.69 -14.15
C GLY A 468 21.06 13.85 -12.88
N VAL A 469 21.87 14.20 -11.89
CA VAL A 469 21.98 13.44 -10.63
C VAL A 469 21.31 14.21 -9.50
N THR A 470 20.25 13.63 -8.94
CA THR A 470 19.67 14.05 -7.66
C THR A 470 20.27 13.20 -6.53
N ARG A 471 20.81 13.85 -5.49
CA ARG A 471 21.29 13.14 -4.28
C ARG A 471 20.29 13.34 -3.14
N LEU A 472 19.92 12.26 -2.47
CA LEU A 472 19.09 12.29 -1.26
C LEU A 472 19.92 11.80 -0.08
N ARG A 473 20.04 12.62 0.95
CA ARG A 473 20.67 12.23 2.22
C ARG A 473 19.60 11.90 3.23
N HIS A 474 19.86 10.87 4.02
CA HIS A 474 18.91 10.34 4.99
C HIS A 474 19.43 10.44 6.42
N ASN A 475 18.52 10.59 7.38
CA ASN A 475 18.81 10.44 8.80
C ASN A 475 18.90 8.95 9.20
N GLN A 476 19.01 8.70 10.51
CA GLN A 476 19.03 7.37 11.12
C GLN A 476 17.78 6.54 10.85
N MET A 477 16.62 7.21 10.75
CA MET A 477 15.32 6.60 10.44
C MET A 477 15.10 6.42 8.93
N GLU A 478 16.15 6.54 8.12
CA GLU A 478 16.11 6.47 6.64
C GLU A 478 15.18 7.53 5.99
N GLN A 479 14.85 8.60 6.71
CA GLN A 479 14.05 9.71 6.19
C GLN A 479 14.95 10.71 5.46
N VAL A 480 14.48 11.23 4.31
CA VAL A 480 15.23 12.23 3.53
C VAL A 480 15.35 13.53 4.33
N VAL A 481 16.56 13.92 4.71
CA VAL A 481 16.85 15.21 5.37
C VAL A 481 17.39 16.26 4.42
N GLN A 482 17.91 15.84 3.27
CA GLN A 482 18.40 16.78 2.25
C GLN A 482 18.20 16.20 0.86
N ARG A 483 17.67 17.02 -0.06
CA ARG A 483 17.58 16.73 -1.49
C ARG A 483 18.44 17.73 -2.25
N ILE A 484 19.45 17.24 -2.95
CA ILE A 484 20.37 18.04 -3.77
C ILE A 484 20.00 17.81 -5.24
N LEU A 485 19.47 18.85 -5.88
CA LEU A 485 19.05 18.82 -7.28
C LEU A 485 20.27 18.76 -8.23
N PRO A 486 20.09 18.35 -9.50
CA PRO A 486 21.17 18.31 -10.49
C PRO A 486 21.91 19.65 -10.65
N GLY A 487 21.19 20.77 -10.53
CA GLY A 487 21.74 22.14 -10.57
C GLY A 487 22.45 22.59 -9.29
N GLY A 488 22.54 21.75 -8.25
CA GLY A 488 23.21 22.05 -6.99
C GLY A 488 22.34 22.67 -5.90
N GLY A 489 21.11 23.11 -6.22
CA GLY A 489 20.12 23.57 -5.25
C GLY A 489 19.84 22.51 -4.18
N ARG A 490 19.75 22.93 -2.91
CA ARG A 490 19.58 22.07 -1.74
C ARG A 490 18.28 22.36 -1.01
N GLU A 491 17.36 21.41 -1.04
CA GLU A 491 16.21 21.39 -0.12
C GLU A 491 16.63 20.68 1.17
N GLN A 492 16.22 21.21 2.32
CA GLN A 492 16.46 20.63 3.65
C GLN A 492 15.14 20.29 4.33
N ARG A 493 15.11 19.20 5.10
CA ARG A 493 13.95 18.75 5.87
C ARG A 493 14.32 18.51 7.32
N LYS A 494 13.43 18.90 8.23
CA LYS A 494 13.50 18.55 9.65
C LYS A 494 12.25 17.80 10.04
N TYR A 495 12.41 16.86 10.97
CA TYR A 495 11.34 16.02 11.47
C TYR A 495 11.31 16.13 12.99
N ASP A 496 10.12 16.03 13.57
CA ASP A 496 9.94 15.91 15.00
C ASP A 496 10.45 14.53 15.48
N PRO A 497 10.55 14.31 16.80
CA PRO A 497 11.00 13.02 17.35
C PRO A 497 10.13 11.80 16.97
N ASP A 498 8.90 11.97 16.49
CA ASP A 498 8.03 10.89 16.00
C ASP A 498 8.17 10.68 14.48
N GLY A 499 9.00 11.47 13.81
CA GLY A 499 9.23 11.39 12.37
C GLY A 499 8.25 12.21 11.53
N LEU A 500 7.43 13.07 12.12
CA LEU A 500 6.55 13.98 11.38
C LEU A 500 7.34 15.19 10.86
N LEU A 501 7.09 15.62 9.63
CA LEU A 501 7.85 16.70 8.98
C LEU A 501 7.60 18.03 9.71
N GLU A 502 8.61 18.64 10.34
CA GLU A 502 8.50 19.93 11.04
C GLU A 502 8.78 21.12 10.13
N SER A 503 9.70 20.96 9.17
CA SER A 503 10.01 22.03 8.23
C SER A 503 10.59 21.52 6.93
N VAL A 504 10.30 22.23 5.85
CA VAL A 504 11.00 22.12 4.56
C VAL A 504 11.56 23.49 4.22
N THR A 505 12.86 23.54 3.96
CA THR A 505 13.54 24.73 3.45
C THR A 505 13.94 24.45 2.01
N LEU A 506 13.40 25.21 1.07
CA LEU A 506 13.79 25.14 -0.35
C LEU A 506 15.16 25.78 -0.58
N PRO A 507 15.82 25.55 -1.74
CA PRO A 507 17.17 26.04 -1.96
C PRO A 507 17.33 27.58 -1.90
N MET A 508 16.28 28.34 -2.18
CA MET A 508 16.20 29.80 -1.99
C MET A 508 16.11 30.28 -0.55
N GLY A 509 15.97 29.36 0.43
CA GLY A 509 15.87 29.67 1.85
C GLY A 509 14.43 29.73 2.38
N ASP A 510 13.44 29.64 1.49
CA ASP A 510 12.04 29.67 1.86
C ASP A 510 11.68 28.46 2.71
N THR A 511 11.10 28.73 3.88
CA THR A 511 10.89 27.71 4.90
C THR A 511 9.42 27.60 5.27
N TRP A 512 8.84 26.44 5.00
CA TRP A 512 7.54 26.03 5.52
C TRP A 512 7.77 25.34 6.85
N LYS A 513 6.93 25.64 7.84
CA LYS A 513 6.89 24.89 9.10
C LYS A 513 5.52 24.26 9.29
N PHE A 514 5.52 23.08 9.88
CA PHE A 514 4.34 22.28 10.14
C PHE A 514 4.29 21.98 11.64
N SER A 515 3.10 22.08 12.23
CA SER A 515 2.87 21.64 13.60
C SER A 515 1.70 20.67 13.65
N TYR A 516 1.71 19.80 14.65
CA TYR A 516 0.77 18.70 14.78
C TYR A 516 0.13 18.72 16.16
N ASP A 517 -1.10 18.21 16.23
CA ASP A 517 -1.77 17.97 17.50
C ASP A 517 -1.19 16.75 18.24
N ARG A 518 -1.73 16.42 19.42
CA ARG A 518 -1.27 15.29 20.23
C ARG A 518 -1.69 13.93 19.67
N ALA A 519 -2.56 13.90 18.66
CA ALA A 519 -2.88 12.70 17.89
C ALA A 519 -2.02 12.57 16.61
N GLY A 520 -1.11 13.53 16.35
CA GLY A 520 -0.22 13.54 15.18
C GLY A 520 -0.87 14.09 13.91
N GLN A 521 -2.02 14.75 14.01
CA GLN A 521 -2.69 15.36 12.86
C GLN A 521 -2.18 16.79 12.62
N LEU A 522 -2.03 17.19 11.36
CA LEU A 522 -1.50 18.50 10.99
C LEU A 522 -2.42 19.61 11.49
N LEU A 523 -1.91 20.50 12.34
CA LEU A 523 -2.65 21.59 12.98
C LEU A 523 -2.41 22.93 12.29
N GLU A 524 -1.17 23.21 11.90
CA GLU A 524 -0.78 24.50 11.31
C GLU A 524 0.31 24.32 10.25
N ILE A 525 0.18 25.07 9.16
CA ILE A 525 1.22 25.33 8.18
C ILE A 525 1.60 26.80 8.30
N LEU A 526 2.84 27.09 8.67
CA LEU A 526 3.44 28.42 8.59
C LEU A 526 4.17 28.55 7.26
N PHE A 527 3.71 29.46 6.42
CA PHE A 527 4.32 29.78 5.14
C PHE A 527 5.57 30.65 5.34
N PRO A 528 6.48 30.68 4.36
CA PRO A 528 7.72 31.49 4.45
C PRO A 528 7.48 32.96 4.79
N ALA A 529 6.40 33.55 4.25
CA ALA A 529 6.01 34.95 4.48
C ALA A 529 5.47 35.23 5.90
N GLY A 530 5.43 34.24 6.79
CA GLY A 530 4.91 34.36 8.16
C GLY A 530 3.41 34.14 8.30
N GLU A 531 2.72 33.95 7.18
CA GLU A 531 1.31 33.61 7.09
C GLU A 531 1.02 32.20 7.63
N LYS A 532 -0.18 31.98 8.18
CA LYS A 532 -0.55 30.70 8.80
C LYS A 532 -1.85 30.15 8.21
N GLN A 533 -1.84 28.87 7.85
CA GLN A 533 -3.03 28.08 7.58
C GLN A 533 -3.25 27.12 8.75
N GLN A 534 -4.44 27.13 9.33
CA GLN A 534 -4.79 26.31 10.49
C GLN A 534 -5.85 25.29 10.10
N LEU A 535 -5.69 24.07 10.57
CA LEU A 535 -6.60 22.96 10.38
C LEU A 535 -7.25 22.61 11.72
N SER A 536 -8.50 22.18 11.67
CA SER A 536 -9.25 21.74 12.84
C SER A 536 -9.94 20.42 12.54
N TYR A 537 -10.12 19.60 13.57
CA TYR A 537 -10.69 18.27 13.45
C TYR A 537 -11.93 18.13 14.33
N ASP A 538 -12.89 17.30 13.90
CA ASP A 538 -14.08 17.01 14.69
C ASP A 538 -13.77 15.98 15.78
N LYS A 539 -14.81 15.61 16.54
CA LYS A 539 -14.68 14.63 17.62
C LYS A 539 -14.17 13.27 17.14
N ALA A 540 -14.49 12.86 15.91
CA ALA A 540 -14.03 11.61 15.30
C ALA A 540 -12.64 11.73 14.64
N GLY A 541 -12.03 12.93 14.66
CA GLY A 541 -10.73 13.20 14.06
C GLY A 541 -10.74 13.41 12.55
N ARG A 542 -11.90 13.72 11.97
CA ARG A 542 -12.04 14.11 10.56
C ARG A 542 -11.77 15.61 10.42
N LEU A 543 -11.23 16.04 9.27
CA LEU A 543 -10.98 17.46 9.00
C LEU A 543 -12.31 18.24 9.07
N ALA A 544 -12.47 19.10 10.07
CA ALA A 544 -13.68 19.90 10.31
C ALA A 544 -13.57 21.33 9.77
N GLY A 545 -12.36 21.85 9.60
CA GLY A 545 -12.20 23.17 9.00
C GLY A 545 -10.76 23.55 8.68
N ILE A 546 -10.63 24.48 7.73
CA ILE A 546 -9.38 25.12 7.33
C ILE A 546 -9.57 26.63 7.41
N ARG A 547 -8.75 27.28 8.24
CA ARG A 547 -8.58 28.73 8.26
C ARG A 547 -7.34 29.10 7.45
N TYR A 548 -7.55 29.84 6.37
CA TYR A 548 -6.49 30.37 5.51
C TYR A 548 -5.95 31.69 6.07
N PRO A 549 -4.71 32.08 5.73
CA PRO A 549 -4.09 33.29 6.26
C PRO A 549 -4.85 34.59 5.93
N ALA A 550 -5.61 34.62 4.83
CA ALA A 550 -6.49 35.73 4.43
C ALA A 550 -7.70 35.98 5.34
N GLY A 551 -7.90 35.18 6.38
CA GLY A 551 -9.16 35.11 7.13
C GLY A 551 -10.26 34.30 6.42
N GLY A 552 -9.98 33.72 5.25
CA GLY A 552 -10.87 32.75 4.62
C GLY A 552 -11.02 31.53 5.51
N ASN A 553 -12.25 31.07 5.76
CA ASN A 553 -12.52 29.84 6.50
C ASN A 553 -13.38 28.91 5.65
N VAL A 554 -13.11 27.61 5.72
CA VAL A 554 -13.91 26.56 5.11
C VAL A 554 -14.15 25.49 6.17
N ASN A 555 -15.41 25.19 6.47
CA ASN A 555 -15.80 24.15 7.40
C ASN A 555 -16.38 22.96 6.63
N TYR A 556 -16.18 21.76 7.16
CA TYR A 556 -16.64 20.49 6.61
C TYR A 556 -17.57 19.81 7.60
N GLY A 557 -18.70 19.30 7.12
CA GLY A 557 -19.67 18.54 7.89
C GLY A 557 -19.81 17.13 7.31
N TYR A 558 -19.90 16.15 8.19
CA TYR A 558 -20.04 14.74 7.83
C TYR A 558 -21.30 14.14 8.45
N ASP A 559 -21.83 13.11 7.81
CA ASP A 559 -22.81 12.24 8.46
C ASP A 559 -22.13 11.30 9.48
N PRO A 560 -22.90 10.55 10.29
CA PRO A 560 -22.35 9.57 11.23
C PRO A 560 -21.52 8.45 10.57
N ALA A 561 -21.73 8.15 9.28
CA ALA A 561 -20.95 7.16 8.54
C ALA A 561 -19.64 7.71 7.95
N GLY A 562 -19.39 9.02 8.08
CA GLY A 562 -18.18 9.68 7.59
C GLY A 562 -18.26 10.22 6.17
N LEU A 563 -19.43 10.25 5.55
CA LEU A 563 -19.61 10.86 4.23
C LEU A 563 -19.73 12.38 4.36
N LEU A 564 -19.08 13.13 3.46
CA LEU A 564 -19.05 14.59 3.46
C LEU A 564 -20.39 15.17 2.99
N ILE A 565 -21.19 15.72 3.90
CA ILE A 565 -22.53 16.24 3.58
C ILE A 565 -22.57 17.75 3.39
N GLU A 566 -21.59 18.50 3.91
CA GLU A 566 -21.57 19.96 3.79
C GLU A 566 -20.14 20.50 3.70
N ILE A 567 -19.90 21.45 2.80
CA ILE A 567 -18.76 22.36 2.81
C ILE A 567 -19.31 23.78 2.95
N LYS A 568 -18.86 24.54 3.94
CA LYS A 568 -19.33 25.90 4.21
C LYS A 568 -18.17 26.88 4.26
N ASN A 569 -18.18 27.90 3.42
CA ASN A 569 -17.16 28.94 3.46
C ASN A 569 -17.46 30.04 4.51
N ALA A 570 -16.53 30.98 4.69
CA ALA A 570 -16.64 32.09 5.64
C ALA A 570 -17.83 33.03 5.37
N ARG A 571 -18.31 33.12 4.12
CA ARG A 571 -19.49 33.90 3.74
C ARG A 571 -20.81 33.16 4.01
N GLY A 572 -20.74 31.96 4.57
CA GLY A 572 -21.89 31.11 4.82
C GLY A 572 -22.44 30.39 3.60
N GLN A 573 -21.77 30.49 2.44
CA GLN A 573 -22.16 29.75 1.24
C GLN A 573 -21.84 28.27 1.43
N LYS A 574 -22.78 27.42 1.03
CA LYS A 574 -22.74 25.97 1.27
C LYS A 574 -22.68 25.19 -0.04
N ILE A 575 -21.96 24.09 -0.01
CA ILE A 575 -22.09 22.97 -0.94
C ILE A 575 -22.60 21.80 -0.11
N GLN A 576 -23.75 21.26 -0.46
CA GLN A 576 -24.36 20.13 0.24
C GLN A 576 -24.39 18.90 -0.66
N PHE A 577 -24.12 17.74 -0.09
CA PHE A 577 -24.11 16.47 -0.81
C PHE A 577 -25.17 15.54 -0.24
N GLY A 578 -25.79 14.76 -1.13
CA GLY A 578 -26.69 13.67 -0.78
C GLY A 578 -26.18 12.38 -1.39
N TYR A 579 -26.37 11.28 -0.68
CA TYR A 579 -25.85 9.96 -1.01
C TYR A 579 -26.99 8.95 -1.13
N ASP A 580 -26.82 7.93 -1.97
CA ASP A 580 -27.65 6.73 -1.90
C ASP A 580 -27.15 5.76 -0.80
N GLU A 581 -27.86 4.66 -0.59
CA GLU A 581 -27.47 3.64 0.39
C GLU A 581 -26.09 3.02 0.06
N GLY A 582 -25.69 3.00 -1.21
CA GLY A 582 -24.36 2.56 -1.64
C GLY A 582 -23.24 3.59 -1.38
N GLY A 583 -23.55 4.78 -0.84
CA GLY A 583 -22.59 5.85 -0.60
C GLY A 583 -22.17 6.62 -1.86
N ARG A 584 -22.90 6.51 -2.97
CA ARG A 584 -22.65 7.28 -4.19
C ARG A 584 -23.35 8.63 -4.13
N VAL A 585 -22.72 9.69 -4.66
CA VAL A 585 -23.28 11.05 -4.64
C VAL A 585 -24.47 11.13 -5.60
N VAL A 586 -25.69 11.25 -5.08
CA VAL A 586 -26.92 11.40 -5.89
C VAL A 586 -27.39 12.85 -6.00
N SER A 587 -26.89 13.73 -5.13
CA SER A 587 -27.15 15.17 -5.25
C SER A 587 -25.97 16.04 -4.81
N LYS A 588 -25.79 17.17 -5.48
CA LYS A 588 -24.87 18.24 -5.09
C LYS A 588 -25.56 19.60 -5.24
N LYS A 589 -25.85 20.23 -4.10
CA LYS A 589 -26.52 21.53 -4.03
C LYS A 589 -25.52 22.63 -3.69
N THR A 590 -25.46 23.67 -4.50
CA THR A 590 -24.73 24.92 -4.23
C THR A 590 -25.73 26.06 -3.99
N ALA A 591 -25.24 27.28 -3.80
CA ALA A 591 -26.11 28.46 -3.76
C ALA A 591 -26.79 28.76 -5.11
N GLU A 592 -26.19 28.32 -6.21
CA GLU A 592 -26.60 28.68 -7.58
C GLU A 592 -27.35 27.53 -8.27
N ASP A 593 -27.02 26.29 -7.95
CA ASP A 593 -27.51 25.10 -8.65
C ASP A 593 -27.81 23.94 -7.71
N ASN A 594 -28.67 23.04 -8.15
CA ASN A 594 -28.94 21.78 -7.46
C ASN A 594 -28.84 20.62 -8.44
N TRP A 595 -27.68 19.98 -8.48
CA TRP A 595 -27.43 18.85 -9.37
C TRP A 595 -27.92 17.55 -8.77
N SER A 596 -28.54 16.73 -9.60
CA SER A 596 -28.91 15.34 -9.33
C SER A 596 -28.18 14.40 -10.28
N TYR A 597 -27.80 13.23 -9.78
CA TYR A 597 -26.97 12.26 -10.48
C TYR A 597 -27.66 10.89 -10.52
N ARG A 598 -27.54 10.18 -11.64
CA ARG A 598 -28.03 8.80 -11.79
C ARG A 598 -26.92 7.91 -12.30
N TYR A 599 -26.91 6.67 -11.81
CA TYR A 599 -25.91 5.66 -12.14
C TYR A 599 -26.57 4.44 -12.77
N ASP A 600 -25.86 3.75 -13.65
CA ASP A 600 -26.24 2.39 -14.05
C ASP A 600 -25.87 1.35 -12.98
N SER A 601 -26.19 0.08 -13.23
CA SER A 601 -25.85 -1.04 -12.34
C SER A 601 -24.34 -1.33 -12.28
N GLY A 602 -23.55 -0.81 -13.23
CA GLY A 602 -22.09 -0.86 -13.23
C GLY A 602 -21.44 0.28 -12.45
N GLY A 603 -22.24 1.22 -11.92
CA GLY A 603 -21.76 2.41 -11.21
C GLY A 603 -21.30 3.55 -12.11
N ASN A 604 -21.53 3.48 -13.43
CA ASN A 604 -21.22 4.59 -14.33
C ASN A 604 -22.27 5.69 -14.19
N LEU A 605 -21.83 6.96 -14.13
CA LEU A 605 -22.73 8.11 -14.12
C LEU A 605 -23.41 8.24 -15.48
N VAL A 606 -24.70 7.94 -15.58
CA VAL A 606 -25.45 7.99 -16.86
C VAL A 606 -26.20 9.30 -17.06
N GLN A 607 -26.49 10.04 -16.00
CA GLN A 607 -27.15 11.35 -16.09
C GLN A 607 -26.70 12.29 -14.99
N ALA A 608 -26.52 13.56 -15.34
CA ALA A 608 -26.37 14.68 -14.41
C ALA A 608 -27.31 15.82 -14.82
N THR A 609 -28.16 16.32 -13.92
CA THR A 609 -29.09 17.42 -14.25
C THR A 609 -29.32 18.37 -13.08
N ASN A 610 -29.44 19.67 -13.34
CA ASN A 610 -29.88 20.68 -12.38
C ASN A 610 -31.32 21.19 -12.65
N GLY A 611 -32.07 20.51 -13.53
CA GLY A 611 -33.41 20.90 -13.98
C GLY A 611 -33.44 21.95 -15.09
N LYS A 612 -32.38 22.74 -15.28
CA LYS A 612 -32.20 23.67 -16.40
C LYS A 612 -31.28 23.12 -17.49
N PHE A 613 -30.42 22.20 -17.12
CA PHE A 613 -29.34 21.64 -17.91
C PHE A 613 -29.19 20.17 -17.57
N THR A 614 -29.09 19.32 -18.58
CA THR A 614 -29.08 17.88 -18.47
C THR A 614 -28.01 17.30 -19.39
N LEU A 615 -27.07 16.58 -18.77
CA LEU A 615 -26.10 15.76 -19.45
C LEU A 615 -26.52 14.30 -19.36
N ARG A 616 -26.46 13.60 -20.49
CA ARG A 616 -26.52 12.14 -20.53
C ARG A 616 -25.22 11.57 -21.06
N TYR A 617 -24.78 10.47 -20.46
CA TYR A 617 -23.53 9.83 -20.80
C TYR A 617 -23.80 8.40 -21.26
N THR A 618 -23.20 8.04 -22.40
CA THR A 618 -23.25 6.67 -22.93
C THR A 618 -21.87 6.05 -22.83
N TYR A 619 -21.83 4.80 -22.42
CA TYR A 619 -20.61 4.02 -22.24
C TYR A 619 -20.63 2.81 -23.18
N ASP A 620 -19.45 2.34 -23.59
CA ASP A 620 -19.30 1.02 -24.18
C ASP A 620 -19.34 -0.07 -23.10
N ALA A 621 -19.26 -1.33 -23.52
CA ALA A 621 -19.31 -2.48 -22.61
C ALA A 621 -18.09 -2.60 -21.66
N LEU A 622 -17.01 -1.85 -21.96
CA LEU A 622 -15.84 -1.74 -21.10
C LEU A 622 -15.96 -0.60 -20.06
N GLY A 623 -17.11 0.09 -20.00
CA GLY A 623 -17.32 1.23 -19.11
C GLY A 623 -16.60 2.49 -19.58
N GLN A 624 -16.21 2.58 -20.85
CA GLN A 624 -15.54 3.76 -21.41
C GLN A 624 -16.58 4.67 -22.04
N ARG A 625 -16.56 5.97 -21.69
CA ARG A 625 -17.53 6.94 -22.23
C ARG A 625 -17.34 7.11 -23.74
N VAL A 626 -18.39 6.85 -24.51
CA VAL A 626 -18.45 6.99 -25.98
C VAL A 626 -19.26 8.19 -26.44
N GLN A 627 -20.13 8.73 -25.58
CA GLN A 627 -20.98 9.86 -25.92
C GLN A 627 -21.29 10.74 -24.70
N THR A 628 -21.39 12.05 -24.94
CA THR A 628 -22.00 13.02 -24.02
C THR A 628 -23.06 13.81 -24.76
N GLU A 629 -24.31 13.74 -24.32
CA GLU A 629 -25.45 14.48 -24.86
C GLU A 629 -25.77 15.69 -23.96
N TYR A 630 -25.94 16.85 -24.57
CA TYR A 630 -26.45 18.09 -23.98
C TYR A 630 -27.92 18.23 -24.40
N VAL A 631 -28.82 17.74 -23.55
CA VAL A 631 -30.22 17.48 -23.91
C VAL A 631 -30.94 18.76 -24.37
N GLU A 632 -30.73 19.87 -23.67
CA GLU A 632 -31.45 21.12 -23.92
C GLU A 632 -31.13 21.77 -25.26
N TRP A 633 -29.98 21.46 -25.86
CA TRP A 633 -29.61 21.95 -27.19
C TRP A 633 -29.64 20.88 -28.28
N GLY A 634 -30.03 19.63 -27.94
CA GLY A 634 -29.94 18.49 -28.86
C GLY A 634 -28.52 18.29 -29.41
N LYS A 635 -27.49 18.64 -28.62
CA LYS A 635 -26.09 18.61 -29.05
C LYS A 635 -25.38 17.40 -28.47
N THR A 636 -24.54 16.75 -29.26
CA THR A 636 -23.84 15.54 -28.85
C THR A 636 -22.35 15.63 -29.18
N ILE A 637 -21.51 15.19 -28.24
CA ILE A 637 -20.09 14.91 -28.47
C ILE A 637 -19.91 13.40 -28.53
N GLN A 638 -19.27 12.90 -29.58
CA GLN A 638 -18.93 11.47 -29.73
C GLN A 638 -17.42 11.26 -29.58
N TYR A 639 -17.04 10.14 -28.97
CA TYR A 639 -15.65 9.73 -28.79
C TYR A 639 -15.42 8.37 -29.46
N ARG A 640 -14.34 8.25 -30.22
CA ARG A 640 -13.80 6.95 -30.67
C ARG A 640 -12.43 6.72 -30.09
N ARG A 641 -12.11 5.46 -29.83
CA ARG A 641 -10.83 5.04 -29.27
C ARG A 641 -10.11 4.10 -30.22
N ASP A 642 -8.78 4.16 -30.17
CA ASP A 642 -7.93 3.26 -30.92
C ASP A 642 -7.87 1.87 -30.25
N LYS A 643 -7.19 0.93 -30.92
CA LYS A 643 -6.94 -0.42 -30.39
C LYS A 643 -6.17 -0.47 -29.06
N PHE A 644 -5.62 0.66 -28.60
CA PHE A 644 -4.92 0.79 -27.33
C PHE A 644 -5.77 1.49 -26.25
N GLY A 645 -7.04 1.81 -26.52
CA GLY A 645 -7.96 2.45 -25.60
C GLY A 645 -7.76 3.97 -25.45
N ARG A 646 -6.91 4.58 -26.29
CA ARG A 646 -6.67 6.04 -26.31
C ARG A 646 -7.71 6.72 -27.18
N ILE A 647 -8.04 7.99 -26.93
CA ILE A 647 -8.99 8.72 -27.78
C ILE A 647 -8.38 8.91 -29.17
N GLU A 648 -8.95 8.26 -30.18
CA GLU A 648 -8.56 8.36 -31.59
C GLU A 648 -9.27 9.54 -32.26
N SER A 649 -10.53 9.78 -31.91
CA SER A 649 -11.23 10.96 -32.41
C SER A 649 -12.35 11.44 -31.49
N ARG A 650 -12.66 12.73 -31.63
CA ARG A 650 -13.78 13.43 -31.00
C ARG A 650 -14.57 14.12 -32.11
N ILE A 651 -15.89 13.94 -32.12
CA ILE A 651 -16.80 14.66 -33.03
C ILE A 651 -17.63 15.61 -32.18
N ASP A 652 -17.53 16.89 -32.50
CA ASP A 652 -18.25 17.97 -31.84
C ASP A 652 -19.69 18.10 -32.38
N PRO A 653 -20.58 18.82 -31.66
CA PRO A 653 -22.00 18.87 -32.01
C PRO A 653 -22.33 19.61 -33.31
N ASP A 654 -21.36 20.28 -33.91
CA ASP A 654 -21.38 20.92 -35.22
C ASP A 654 -20.85 20.01 -36.34
N GLY A 655 -20.46 18.77 -36.00
CA GLY A 655 -19.88 17.80 -36.92
C GLY A 655 -18.36 17.92 -37.09
N ASN A 656 -17.72 18.88 -36.41
CA ASN A 656 -16.27 19.03 -36.48
C ASN A 656 -15.57 17.84 -35.82
N LYS A 657 -14.67 17.20 -36.55
CA LYS A 657 -13.91 16.05 -36.09
C LYS A 657 -12.48 16.47 -35.76
N THR A 658 -12.04 16.13 -34.56
CA THR A 658 -10.64 16.15 -34.17
C THR A 658 -10.14 14.71 -34.05
N SER A 659 -9.11 14.36 -34.80
CA SER A 659 -8.46 13.05 -34.75
C SER A 659 -7.08 13.17 -34.11
N TYR A 660 -6.69 12.16 -33.34
CA TYR A 660 -5.43 12.09 -32.59
C TYR A 660 -4.67 10.85 -33.03
N THR A 661 -3.45 11.05 -33.52
CA THR A 661 -2.51 9.96 -33.79
C THR A 661 -1.44 9.97 -32.71
N TYR A 662 -1.03 8.77 -32.30
CA TYR A 662 -0.03 8.60 -31.28
C TYR A 662 1.16 7.81 -31.80
N ASP A 663 2.33 8.10 -31.26
CA ASP A 663 3.52 7.29 -31.48
C ASP A 663 3.46 5.95 -30.71
N ARG A 664 4.52 5.15 -30.85
CA ARG A 664 4.67 3.87 -30.16
C ARG A 664 4.86 3.99 -28.64
N PHE A 665 5.23 5.17 -28.14
CA PHE A 665 5.41 5.44 -26.70
C PHE A 665 4.13 5.96 -26.03
N GLY A 666 3.07 6.23 -26.79
CA GLY A 666 1.80 6.72 -26.25
C GLY A 666 1.61 8.22 -26.34
N GLN A 667 2.53 8.94 -26.98
CA GLN A 667 2.53 10.41 -27.06
C GLN A 667 1.80 10.86 -28.33
N ILE A 668 1.09 11.99 -28.29
CA ILE A 668 0.33 12.50 -29.45
C ILE A 668 1.32 12.98 -30.51
N SER A 669 1.46 12.26 -31.62
CA SER A 669 2.35 12.63 -32.74
C SER A 669 1.66 13.53 -33.77
N ARG A 670 0.32 13.48 -33.85
CA ARG A 670 -0.44 14.34 -34.76
C ARG A 670 -1.85 14.62 -34.25
N ILE A 671 -2.34 15.84 -34.48
CA ILE A 671 -3.75 16.23 -34.34
C ILE A 671 -4.25 16.73 -35.68
N GLU A 672 -5.38 16.21 -36.15
CA GLU A 672 -6.05 16.65 -37.37
C GLU A 672 -7.46 17.15 -37.01
N HIS A 673 -7.78 18.38 -37.39
CA HIS A 673 -9.11 18.96 -37.21
C HIS A 673 -9.80 19.22 -38.56
N THR A 674 -11.14 19.25 -38.56
CA THR A 674 -11.94 19.63 -39.73
C THR A 674 -11.42 20.92 -40.39
N GLY A 675 -11.45 20.97 -41.72
CA GLY A 675 -10.89 22.09 -42.49
C GLY A 675 -9.39 21.96 -42.80
N GLY A 676 -8.79 20.78 -42.60
CA GLY A 676 -7.40 20.50 -42.97
C GLY A 676 -6.35 21.06 -42.01
N MET A 677 -6.76 21.44 -40.78
CA MET A 677 -5.84 21.92 -39.77
C MET A 677 -5.08 20.75 -39.15
N VAL A 678 -3.82 20.60 -39.55
CA VAL A 678 -2.92 19.53 -39.06
C VAL A 678 -1.85 20.12 -38.15
N PHE A 679 -1.67 19.50 -36.97
CA PHE A 679 -0.57 19.75 -36.07
C PHE A 679 0.29 18.49 -35.94
N ASP A 680 1.60 18.59 -36.18
CA ASP A 680 2.55 17.49 -35.96
C ASP A 680 3.41 17.76 -34.72
N PHE A 681 3.73 16.71 -33.98
CA PHE A 681 4.52 16.79 -32.75
C PHE A 681 5.69 15.80 -32.79
N GLU A 682 6.88 16.29 -32.43
CA GLU A 682 8.07 15.47 -32.23
C GLU A 682 8.49 15.58 -30.77
N TYR A 683 9.08 14.52 -30.23
CA TYR A 683 9.50 14.45 -28.84
C TYR A 683 10.96 14.01 -28.75
N THR A 684 11.64 14.41 -27.67
CA THR A 684 12.91 13.83 -27.27
C THR A 684 12.70 12.36 -26.93
N ARG A 685 13.83 11.67 -26.78
CA ARG A 685 13.81 10.30 -26.30
C ARG A 685 13.08 10.20 -24.96
N GLU A 686 13.30 11.13 -24.04
CA GLU A 686 12.75 11.17 -22.68
C GLU A 686 11.27 11.58 -22.62
N GLY A 687 10.62 11.80 -23.77
CA GLY A 687 9.21 12.17 -23.88
C GLY A 687 8.92 13.66 -23.72
N ARG A 688 9.92 14.53 -23.88
CA ARG A 688 9.74 15.99 -23.87
C ARG A 688 9.44 16.50 -25.27
N LEU A 689 8.45 17.38 -25.45
CA LEU A 689 8.11 17.92 -26.78
C LEU A 689 9.30 18.69 -27.36
N THR A 690 9.81 18.32 -28.54
CA THR A 690 10.90 19.04 -29.24
C THR A 690 10.40 19.91 -30.36
N LYS A 691 9.31 19.52 -31.03
CA LYS A 691 8.79 20.27 -32.16
C LYS A 691 7.28 20.19 -32.21
N ARG A 692 6.65 21.32 -32.54
CA ARG A 692 5.25 21.40 -32.98
C ARG A 692 5.20 22.10 -34.33
N LYS A 693 4.66 21.44 -35.35
CA LYS A 693 4.33 22.06 -36.65
C LYS A 693 2.87 22.47 -36.67
N ASN A 694 2.57 23.68 -37.09
CA ASN A 694 1.21 24.22 -37.17
C ASN A 694 0.65 24.15 -38.60
N PRO A 695 -0.68 24.26 -38.78
CA PRO A 695 -1.33 24.18 -40.09
C PRO A 695 -0.82 25.20 -41.12
N ASN A 696 -0.43 26.39 -40.66
CA ASN A 696 0.12 27.46 -41.52
C ASN A 696 1.60 27.25 -41.91
N GLY A 697 2.18 26.08 -41.63
CA GLY A 697 3.57 25.74 -41.92
C GLY A 697 4.59 26.30 -40.92
N THR A 698 4.16 27.06 -39.91
CA THR A 698 5.07 27.50 -38.84
C THR A 698 5.49 26.32 -37.96
N VAL A 699 6.73 26.37 -37.47
CA VAL A 699 7.31 25.34 -36.61
C VAL A 699 7.74 25.98 -35.29
N MET A 700 7.41 25.34 -34.17
CA MET A 700 7.81 25.72 -32.83
C MET A 700 8.75 24.65 -32.27
N ASP A 701 10.04 24.97 -32.18
CA ASP A 701 11.06 24.07 -31.62
C ASP A 701 11.30 24.41 -30.15
N HIS A 702 11.33 23.38 -29.31
CA HIS A 702 11.63 23.45 -27.88
C HIS A 702 12.98 22.79 -27.63
N LEU A 703 13.91 23.58 -27.11
CA LEU A 703 15.25 23.17 -26.72
C LEU A 703 15.31 23.09 -25.21
N TYR A 704 16.04 22.11 -24.68
CA TYR A 704 16.11 21.85 -23.25
C TYR A 704 17.55 21.96 -22.77
N ASP A 705 17.73 22.48 -21.56
CA ASP A 705 19.01 22.46 -20.86
C ASP A 705 19.34 21.04 -20.37
N PRO A 706 20.57 20.78 -19.88
CA PRO A 706 20.95 19.46 -19.35
C PRO A 706 20.12 19.00 -18.14
N ALA A 707 19.48 19.92 -17.41
CA ALA A 707 18.55 19.61 -16.32
C ALA A 707 17.14 19.31 -16.83
N GLY A 708 16.90 19.46 -18.14
CA GLY A 708 15.65 19.15 -18.79
C GLY A 708 14.57 20.21 -18.72
N ARG A 709 14.94 21.43 -18.36
CA ARG A 709 14.08 22.61 -18.38
C ARG A 709 14.13 23.21 -19.78
N ILE A 710 13.09 23.91 -20.21
CA ILE A 710 13.06 24.55 -21.54
C ILE A 710 14.14 25.64 -21.56
N ASP A 711 15.21 25.45 -22.31
CA ASP A 711 16.29 26.42 -22.51
C ASP A 711 15.87 27.50 -23.52
N SER A 712 15.24 27.10 -24.62
CA SER A 712 14.74 28.06 -25.61
C SER A 712 13.58 27.51 -26.43
N VAL A 713 12.76 28.42 -26.95
CA VAL A 713 11.68 28.13 -27.88
C VAL A 713 11.87 28.98 -29.12
N GLN A 714 11.96 28.34 -30.28
CA GLN A 714 12.15 29.01 -31.57
C GLN A 714 10.93 28.83 -32.45
N HIS A 715 10.39 29.93 -32.98
CA HIS A 715 9.37 29.92 -34.01
C HIS A 715 10.02 30.13 -35.38
N ARG A 716 9.77 29.21 -36.31
CA ARG A 716 10.19 29.30 -37.70
C ARG A 716 8.98 29.44 -38.61
N ASN A 717 9.10 30.23 -39.66
CA ASN A 717 8.11 30.26 -40.73
C ASN A 717 8.24 29.01 -41.63
N ALA A 718 7.36 28.89 -42.64
CA ALA A 718 7.36 27.75 -43.56
C ALA A 718 8.66 27.60 -44.37
N SER A 719 9.46 28.66 -44.54
CA SER A 719 10.77 28.60 -45.22
C SER A 719 11.92 28.21 -44.28
N GLY A 720 11.63 27.88 -43.02
CA GLY A 720 12.63 27.53 -42.00
C GLY A 720 13.35 28.72 -41.37
N LYS A 721 13.00 29.96 -41.73
CA LYS A 721 13.58 31.17 -41.13
C LYS A 721 13.02 31.35 -39.72
N ILE A 722 13.90 31.52 -38.74
CA ILE A 722 13.51 31.92 -37.38
C ILE A 722 12.85 33.30 -37.45
N ILE A 723 11.59 33.36 -37.03
CA ILE A 723 10.78 34.59 -36.99
C ILE A 723 10.63 35.12 -35.57
N SER A 724 10.82 34.28 -34.56
CA SER A 724 10.95 34.69 -33.16
C SER A 724 11.69 33.60 -32.39
N SER A 725 12.41 33.98 -31.35
CA SER A 725 13.10 33.07 -30.45
C SER A 725 12.94 33.59 -29.03
N ARG A 726 12.80 32.69 -28.07
CA ARG A 726 12.82 33.01 -26.64
C ARG A 726 13.80 32.11 -25.93
N THR A 727 14.75 32.69 -25.21
CA THR A 727 15.68 31.95 -24.34
C THR A 727 15.27 32.13 -22.89
N TYR A 728 15.36 31.07 -22.10
CA TYR A 728 14.90 31.00 -20.73
C TYR A 728 16.09 30.76 -19.80
N LYS A 729 16.25 31.59 -18.78
CA LYS A 729 17.22 31.33 -17.71
C LYS A 729 16.52 30.94 -16.44
N TYR A 730 17.20 30.11 -15.65
CA TYR A 730 16.70 29.59 -14.39
C TYR A 730 17.70 29.84 -13.27
N ASP A 731 17.19 30.03 -12.07
CA ASP A 731 18.00 29.99 -10.85
C ASP A 731 18.36 28.54 -10.45
N LEU A 732 19.00 28.43 -9.28
CA LEU A 732 19.40 27.16 -8.68
C LEU A 732 18.22 26.31 -8.17
N ASP A 733 17.04 26.92 -8.03
CA ASP A 733 15.80 26.31 -7.56
C ASP A 733 14.96 25.75 -8.71
N GLY A 734 15.28 26.17 -9.94
CA GLY A 734 14.55 25.80 -11.13
C GLY A 734 13.45 26.77 -11.52
N ASN A 735 13.33 27.93 -10.87
CA ASN A 735 12.39 28.96 -11.29
C ASN A 735 12.94 29.72 -12.48
N ARG A 736 12.05 30.14 -13.39
CA ARG A 736 12.41 30.85 -14.61
C ARG A 736 12.67 32.33 -14.33
N VAL A 737 13.91 32.74 -14.13
CA VAL A 737 14.27 34.11 -13.76
C VAL A 737 14.38 35.10 -14.93
N GLU A 738 14.47 34.61 -16.16
CA GLU A 738 14.58 35.49 -17.34
C GLU A 738 14.00 34.83 -18.60
N ILE A 739 13.33 35.63 -19.44
CA ILE A 739 12.94 35.28 -20.82
C ILE A 739 13.53 36.35 -21.74
N ILE A 740 14.35 35.97 -22.70
CA ILE A 740 15.01 36.89 -23.64
C ILE A 740 14.46 36.62 -25.04
N ASP A 741 13.91 37.64 -25.70
CA ASP A 741 13.41 37.54 -27.07
C ASP A 741 14.54 37.58 -28.12
N GLU A 742 14.20 37.44 -29.40
CA GLU A 742 15.16 37.41 -30.51
C GLU A 742 15.93 38.73 -30.72
N GLN A 743 15.50 39.82 -30.09
CA GLN A 743 16.13 41.14 -30.16
C GLN A 743 16.99 41.41 -28.93
N GLY A 744 17.18 40.41 -28.07
CA GLY A 744 17.94 40.53 -26.81
C GLY A 744 17.17 41.26 -25.71
N ARG A 745 15.86 41.50 -25.89
CA ARG A 745 15.04 42.16 -24.88
C ARG A 745 14.55 41.12 -23.89
N GLY A 746 14.94 41.30 -22.63
CA GLY A 746 14.64 40.38 -21.54
C GLY A 746 13.47 40.84 -20.68
N ASP A 747 12.53 39.94 -20.41
CA ASP A 747 11.67 40.01 -19.24
C ASP A 747 12.37 39.27 -18.09
N THR A 748 12.62 39.93 -16.97
CA THR A 748 13.18 39.30 -15.76
C THR A 748 12.10 39.07 -14.73
N PHE A 749 12.12 37.92 -14.08
CA PHE A 749 11.10 37.48 -13.14
C PHE A 749 11.69 37.41 -11.74
N GLN A 750 10.96 37.99 -10.78
CA GLN A 750 11.19 37.82 -9.36
C GLN A 750 10.13 36.91 -8.80
N TYR A 751 10.57 35.98 -7.96
CA TYR A 751 9.71 35.03 -7.29
C TYR A 751 9.60 35.40 -5.82
N ASP A 752 8.41 35.23 -5.26
CA ASP A 752 8.28 35.13 -3.82
C ASP A 752 8.76 33.76 -3.36
N GLN A 753 8.64 33.63 -2.06
CA GLN A 753 9.07 32.49 -1.30
C GLN A 753 8.26 31.21 -1.58
N GLU A 754 7.17 31.31 -2.34
CA GLU A 754 6.34 30.17 -2.73
C GLU A 754 6.51 29.82 -4.21
N GLN A 755 7.60 30.30 -4.83
CA GLN A 755 7.87 30.16 -6.25
C GLN A 755 6.78 30.77 -7.14
N LYS A 756 6.05 31.78 -6.65
CA LYS A 756 5.12 32.58 -7.46
C LYS A 756 5.81 33.82 -7.98
N ILE A 757 5.51 34.20 -9.23
CA ILE A 757 6.12 35.36 -9.88
C ILE A 757 5.56 36.66 -9.26
N ILE A 758 6.27 37.31 -8.35
CA ILE A 758 5.86 38.60 -7.74
C ILE A 758 6.28 39.83 -8.52
N GLY A 759 7.23 39.68 -9.43
CA GLY A 759 7.72 40.77 -10.27
C GLY A 759 8.06 40.29 -11.66
N GLU A 760 7.70 41.07 -12.67
CA GLU A 760 8.15 40.91 -14.04
C GLU A 760 8.60 42.26 -14.56
N LYS A 761 9.90 42.41 -14.81
CA LYS A 761 10.46 43.61 -15.43
C LYS A 761 10.61 43.35 -16.91
N GLY A 762 9.75 43.97 -17.71
CA GLY A 762 9.87 43.96 -19.16
C GLY A 762 10.33 45.30 -19.73
N PHE A 763 10.28 45.42 -21.06
CA PHE A 763 10.72 46.60 -21.82
C PHE A 763 10.11 47.93 -21.34
N TRP A 764 8.86 47.90 -20.87
CA TRP A 764 8.12 49.09 -20.43
C TRP A 764 8.27 49.40 -18.94
N GLY A 765 9.00 48.58 -18.17
CA GLY A 765 9.19 48.73 -16.73
C GLY A 765 8.67 47.54 -15.92
N TRP A 766 8.67 47.71 -14.60
CA TRP A 766 8.25 46.69 -13.64
C TRP A 766 6.73 46.51 -13.61
N ARG A 767 6.31 45.26 -13.68
CA ARG A 767 4.98 44.79 -13.28
C ARG A 767 5.13 44.01 -11.98
N ASN A 768 4.43 44.45 -10.94
CA ASN A 768 4.39 43.76 -9.67
C ASN A 768 3.08 43.01 -9.53
N TYR A 769 3.17 41.77 -9.07
CA TYR A 769 2.05 40.87 -8.90
C TYR A 769 1.81 40.63 -7.42
N VAL A 770 0.59 40.88 -6.98
CA VAL A 770 0.16 40.55 -5.61
C VAL A 770 -0.79 39.37 -5.72
N TYR A 771 -0.43 38.28 -5.06
CA TYR A 771 -1.25 37.08 -4.99
C TYR A 771 -2.06 37.06 -3.70
N GLY A 772 -3.20 36.40 -3.78
CA GLY A 772 -4.02 36.08 -2.64
C GLY A 772 -3.55 34.78 -2.06
N HIS A 773 -3.96 34.54 -0.83
CA HIS A 773 -3.56 33.38 -0.07
C HIS A 773 -3.96 32.02 -0.67
N GLY A 774 -4.79 31.99 -1.72
CA GLY A 774 -5.10 30.77 -2.50
C GLY A 774 -4.23 30.60 -3.76
N GLY A 775 -3.22 31.43 -3.95
CA GLY A 775 -2.33 31.41 -5.13
C GLY A 775 -2.90 32.11 -6.36
N GLN A 776 -4.12 32.64 -6.31
CA GLN A 776 -4.68 33.47 -7.38
C GLN A 776 -4.08 34.88 -7.36
N ARG A 777 -3.77 35.42 -8.54
CA ARG A 777 -3.29 36.79 -8.71
C ARG A 777 -4.44 37.79 -8.45
N ILE A 778 -4.33 38.63 -7.42
CA ILE A 778 -5.38 39.58 -7.01
C ILE A 778 -5.17 40.97 -7.62
N SER A 779 -3.91 41.38 -7.81
CA SER A 779 -3.63 42.66 -8.46
C SER A 779 -2.34 42.62 -9.26
N VAL A 780 -2.29 43.49 -10.27
CA VAL A 780 -1.10 43.79 -11.07
C VAL A 780 -0.91 45.31 -11.05
N SER A 781 0.28 45.80 -10.69
CA SER A 781 0.63 47.22 -10.78
C SER A 781 1.81 47.41 -11.74
N GLY A 782 1.75 48.43 -12.60
CA GLY A 782 2.76 48.69 -13.63
C GLY A 782 2.16 49.08 -14.99
N PRO A 783 2.99 49.37 -16.01
CA PRO A 783 2.53 49.78 -17.33
C PRO A 783 1.82 48.62 -18.05
N PHE A 784 0.54 48.82 -18.38
CA PHE A 784 -0.30 47.86 -19.10
C PHE A 784 -0.09 47.96 -20.62
N LEU A 785 0.06 46.80 -21.28
CA LEU A 785 -0.27 46.63 -22.69
C LEU A 785 -1.57 45.81 -22.76
N LYS A 786 -2.64 46.40 -23.31
CA LYS A 786 -3.71 45.64 -23.96
C LYS A 786 -3.08 44.95 -25.17
N CYS A 787 -2.71 43.68 -25.08
CA CYS A 787 -2.30 42.88 -26.23
C CYS A 787 -3.31 41.75 -26.45
N SER A 788 -4.03 41.85 -27.55
CA SER A 788 -5.21 41.08 -27.95
C SER A 788 -4.88 39.74 -28.65
N LEU A 789 -3.75 39.10 -28.34
CA LEU A 789 -3.30 37.86 -28.99
C LEU A 789 -2.65 36.89 -27.98
N CYS A 790 -3.47 36.29 -27.13
CA CYS A 790 -3.16 35.02 -26.47
C CYS A 790 -4.45 34.17 -26.47
N LEU A 791 -4.58 33.35 -27.51
CA LEU A 791 -5.42 32.17 -27.58
C LEU A 791 -4.48 30.95 -27.50
#